data_AF-A0A0F8A6J2-F1
#
_entry.id   AF-A0A0F8A6J2-F1
#
_cell.length_a   1.000
_cell.length_b   1.000
_cell.length_c   1.000
_cell.angle_alpha   90.00
_cell.angle_beta   90.00
_cell.angle_gamma   90.00
#
_symmetry.space_group_name_H-M   'P 1'
#
loop_
_entity.id
_entity.type
_entity.pdbx_description
1 polymer ?
#
loop_
_entity_poly.entity_id
_entity_poly.type
_entity_poly.pdbx_seq_one_letter_code
_entity_poly.pdbx_strand_id
1 'polypeptide(L)'
;MPKPRTKRGGDREERKRKRHDQDEAAEFESKRSRKSHQEDEPAQQGGPGETEFFGMLADEEQEYFRRADELLELNQFPSTEERDIFVESVYREAHGKELKLASSQSCSRLMEKLIQLSNTAQKKSLFEAFGGHFLSLVQHRFASHCCEALFLRSAGVVTQELAGFTGFVLDTTGEDAKQQQPEASMENLFLATLDELEGSLTFLMTDRFASHTLRVLLLVLSGRPLEDASVRTLVKSKKKEHISVVGSAAADAPNQGLRAVPESFAMAVNKIIRDATAELDATGLRVLAKHPIGNPTLQLFLELDMTTKKAEQTSDHDRPSLLSQLLPGAPQSLADESSEASEFINGMIYDQIGSRLIEILAAHCPGKIFKALNHNIFLPRIQGYVRNDISSYPAIKVLNRLSKDDLVEAVQKIAPTVPQLVAKTRFNVLKTLFERCAIRGAHEEIKQLMKGLREGCGDQAADLVTILCCLGDEKKNGKDVEQLKRNQYAIQSHGAQLLTTLLSISGPSKGVQEAILALPSDLIVRVATTSMPTVTLLTTALHTPSANSIFQKSLVGTLIHHVPELAVSQFGHNLINSIAEVPSKGKDFSVPSHVKEAIMGQLGAHEAQLRDSWMGRSVWRNWKGDMWKTRRGDWKAWMKELEAAPKELQAVLARRETKHDARPVSKARVPAGEEVAVVVSEEGPTTEEGEEENEKKEVKEDDTKKDKKEKKKKRKAEEEVGNADEASDGEPKKELKEDDAKKDKREKKKKKKAEEELANAAEADGGKSKKEKKSKKSKKPKE
;
A
#
# COMPACT_ATOMS: atom_id res chain seq x y z
N MET A 1 -16.23 -81.03 6.25
CA MET A 1 -17.38 -80.21 5.78
C MET A 1 -17.67 -79.12 6.80
N PRO A 2 -18.10 -77.93 6.36
CA PRO A 2 -19.46 -77.49 6.71
C PRO A 2 -20.26 -76.92 5.51
N LYS A 3 -21.56 -76.74 5.71
CA LYS A 3 -22.54 -76.20 4.73
C LYS A 3 -22.79 -74.68 4.95
N PRO A 4 -23.48 -73.96 4.03
CA PRO A 4 -23.30 -72.52 3.84
C PRO A 4 -24.02 -71.62 4.86
N ARG A 5 -23.60 -70.35 4.96
CA ARG A 5 -24.21 -69.39 5.90
C ARG A 5 -24.45 -67.97 5.33
N THR A 6 -25.69 -67.77 4.85
CA THR A 6 -26.46 -66.51 4.82
C THR A 6 -26.09 -65.37 3.86
N LYS A 7 -27.14 -64.76 3.29
CA LYS A 7 -27.16 -63.76 2.22
C LYS A 7 -26.79 -62.33 2.67
N ARG A 8 -25.84 -62.17 3.59
CA ARG A 8 -25.31 -60.87 4.08
C ARG A 8 -23.82 -60.65 3.81
N GLY A 9 -23.14 -61.61 3.16
CA GLY A 9 -21.78 -61.42 2.65
C GLY A 9 -21.71 -60.66 1.32
N GLY A 10 -22.68 -60.88 0.43
CA GLY A 10 -22.69 -60.38 -0.96
C GLY A 10 -22.48 -58.86 -1.07
N ASP A 11 -23.27 -58.06 -0.36
CA ASP A 11 -23.19 -56.59 -0.38
C ASP A 11 -21.82 -56.05 0.09
N ARG A 12 -21.08 -56.84 0.89
CA ARG A 12 -19.72 -56.50 1.36
C ARG A 12 -18.64 -56.93 0.36
N GLU A 13 -18.88 -57.97 -0.44
CA GLU A 13 -18.04 -58.32 -1.59
C GLU A 13 -18.28 -57.39 -2.78
N GLU A 14 -19.53 -57.02 -3.08
CA GLU A 14 -19.85 -56.09 -4.17
C GLU A 14 -19.27 -54.69 -3.88
N ARG A 15 -19.32 -54.23 -2.63
CA ARG A 15 -18.62 -53.00 -2.19
C ARG A 15 -17.09 -53.12 -2.12
N LYS A 16 -16.53 -54.33 -2.17
CA LYS A 16 -15.09 -54.55 -2.38
C LYS A 16 -14.73 -54.54 -3.87
N ARG A 17 -15.50 -55.23 -4.72
CA ARG A 17 -15.30 -55.24 -6.17
C ARG A 17 -15.44 -53.84 -6.76
N LYS A 18 -16.48 -53.09 -6.40
CA LYS A 18 -16.62 -51.67 -6.77
C LYS A 18 -15.57 -50.70 -6.20
N ARG A 19 -14.58 -51.19 -5.44
CA ARG A 19 -13.33 -50.47 -5.15
C ARG A 19 -12.18 -51.02 -5.99
N HIS A 20 -12.01 -52.34 -6.05
CA HIS A 20 -11.03 -53.00 -6.93
C HIS A 20 -11.17 -52.55 -8.40
N ASP A 21 -12.39 -52.49 -8.93
CA ASP A 21 -12.72 -52.03 -10.29
C ASP A 21 -12.47 -50.52 -10.49
N GLN A 22 -12.26 -49.74 -9.42
CA GLN A 22 -11.83 -48.33 -9.47
C GLN A 22 -10.32 -48.17 -9.27
N ASP A 23 -9.71 -49.05 -8.47
CA ASP A 23 -8.26 -49.06 -8.21
C ASP A 23 -7.49 -49.65 -9.42
N GLU A 24 -7.93 -50.79 -10.00
CA GLU A 24 -7.33 -51.38 -11.21
C GLU A 24 -7.56 -50.54 -12.47
N ALA A 25 -8.64 -49.74 -12.52
CA ALA A 25 -8.85 -48.75 -13.58
C ALA A 25 -7.92 -47.52 -13.47
N ALA A 26 -7.17 -47.38 -12.37
CA ALA A 26 -6.23 -46.29 -12.13
C ALA A 26 -4.75 -46.72 -12.22
N GLU A 27 -4.44 -48.03 -12.28
CA GLU A 27 -3.06 -48.54 -12.14
C GLU A 27 -2.43 -49.05 -13.45
N PHE A 28 -3.07 -48.86 -14.62
CA PHE A 28 -2.58 -49.38 -15.91
C PHE A 28 -2.35 -48.35 -17.04
N GLU A 29 -1.70 -47.22 -16.73
CA GLU A 29 -0.86 -46.54 -17.73
C GLU A 29 0.63 -46.58 -17.35
N SER A 30 1.45 -47.00 -18.31
CA SER A 30 2.83 -47.44 -18.12
C SER A 30 3.78 -46.38 -17.57
N LYS A 31 4.67 -46.83 -16.67
CA LYS A 31 5.82 -46.08 -16.13
C LYS A 31 6.60 -45.34 -17.22
N ARG A 32 6.53 -44.01 -17.24
CA ARG A 32 7.48 -43.16 -17.98
C ARG A 32 8.60 -42.69 -17.05
N SER A 33 9.80 -42.56 -17.63
CA SER A 33 10.98 -42.04 -16.92
C SER A 33 10.75 -40.61 -16.44
N ARG A 34 11.45 -40.20 -15.35
CA ARG A 34 11.54 -38.80 -14.92
C ARG A 34 12.34 -37.99 -15.93
N LYS A 35 11.68 -37.56 -17.01
CA LYS A 35 12.17 -36.48 -17.87
C LYS A 35 11.88 -35.14 -17.17
N SER A 36 12.80 -34.20 -17.25
CA SER A 36 12.62 -32.84 -16.75
C SER A 36 11.43 -32.16 -17.44
N HIS A 37 10.69 -31.31 -16.72
CA HIS A 37 9.70 -30.43 -17.32
C HIS A 37 10.41 -29.30 -18.10
N GLN A 38 10.69 -29.58 -19.37
CA GLN A 38 10.68 -28.55 -20.39
C GLN A 38 9.22 -28.07 -20.54
N GLU A 39 8.99 -26.77 -20.34
CA GLU A 39 7.72 -26.14 -20.67
C GLU A 39 7.77 -25.74 -22.15
N ASP A 40 7.04 -26.47 -23.01
CA ASP A 40 6.84 -26.11 -24.42
C ASP A 40 5.89 -24.89 -24.52
N GLU A 41 6.38 -23.71 -24.17
CA GLU A 41 5.77 -22.43 -24.58
C GLU A 41 5.88 -22.27 -26.11
N PRO A 42 4.93 -21.58 -26.76
CA PRO A 42 4.95 -21.39 -28.21
C PRO A 42 6.20 -20.60 -28.65
N ALA A 43 6.80 -21.03 -29.76
CA ALA A 43 8.02 -20.44 -30.30
C ALA A 43 7.90 -18.92 -30.56
N GLN A 44 9.01 -18.21 -30.37
CA GLN A 44 9.08 -16.76 -30.55
C GLN A 44 8.64 -16.33 -31.95
N GLN A 45 7.73 -15.35 -32.02
CA GLN A 45 7.79 -14.36 -33.09
C GLN A 45 8.82 -13.32 -32.65
N GLY A 46 9.96 -13.28 -33.36
CA GLY A 46 11.16 -12.58 -32.89
C GLY A 46 11.00 -11.06 -32.86
N GLY A 47 11.40 -10.46 -31.74
CA GLY A 47 12.00 -9.12 -31.74
C GLY A 47 13.46 -9.17 -32.22
N PRO A 48 14.15 -8.03 -32.34
CA PRO A 48 15.56 -7.99 -32.72
C PRO A 48 16.45 -8.48 -31.56
N GLY A 49 16.67 -9.79 -31.51
CA GLY A 49 17.53 -10.44 -30.51
C GLY A 49 17.35 -11.96 -30.51
N GLU A 50 18.27 -12.68 -31.14
CA GLU A 50 18.49 -14.09 -30.78
C GLU A 50 19.02 -14.11 -29.34
N THR A 51 18.49 -14.99 -28.48
CA THR A 51 18.95 -15.07 -27.09
C THR A 51 20.38 -15.57 -27.05
N GLU A 52 21.31 -14.68 -26.71
CA GLU A 52 22.75 -14.96 -26.77
C GLU A 52 23.12 -16.16 -25.89
N PHE A 53 23.90 -17.09 -26.46
CA PHE A 53 24.25 -18.34 -25.80
C PHE A 53 25.69 -18.31 -25.27
N PHE A 54 25.82 -17.99 -23.99
CA PHE A 54 27.10 -17.91 -23.25
C PHE A 54 27.82 -19.25 -23.04
N GLY A 55 27.27 -20.36 -23.57
CA GLY A 55 27.77 -21.71 -23.37
C GLY A 55 27.29 -22.35 -22.06
N MET A 56 27.50 -23.67 -21.95
CA MET A 56 27.23 -24.40 -20.72
C MET A 56 28.42 -24.34 -19.75
N LEU A 57 28.13 -24.56 -18.47
CA LEU A 57 29.08 -25.01 -17.46
C LEU A 57 29.29 -26.52 -17.61
N ALA A 58 30.51 -27.01 -17.39
CA ALA A 58 30.80 -28.45 -17.34
C ALA A 58 30.13 -29.11 -16.13
N ASP A 59 29.92 -30.43 -16.15
CA ASP A 59 29.21 -31.15 -15.08
C ASP A 59 29.88 -30.98 -13.71
N GLU A 60 31.22 -30.95 -13.68
CA GLU A 60 32.03 -30.72 -12.47
C GLU A 60 31.84 -29.29 -11.92
N GLU A 61 31.75 -28.29 -12.79
CA GLU A 61 31.47 -26.89 -12.43
C GLU A 61 30.05 -26.76 -11.89
N GLN A 62 29.05 -27.34 -12.59
CA GLN A 62 27.66 -27.32 -12.14
C GLN A 62 27.51 -27.95 -10.75
N GLU A 63 28.19 -29.07 -10.49
CA GLU A 63 28.16 -29.74 -9.19
C GLU A 63 28.95 -28.98 -8.10
N TYR A 64 30.01 -28.22 -8.46
CA TYR A 64 30.64 -27.28 -7.53
C TYR A 64 29.68 -26.16 -7.13
N PHE A 65 29.14 -25.42 -8.11
CA PHE A 65 28.26 -24.28 -7.85
C PHE A 65 26.95 -24.69 -7.17
N ARG A 66 26.39 -25.87 -7.52
CA ARG A 66 25.26 -26.46 -6.81
C ARG A 66 25.55 -26.64 -5.31
N ARG A 67 26.69 -27.26 -4.97
CA ARG A 67 27.06 -27.47 -3.56
C ARG A 67 27.34 -26.16 -2.82
N ALA A 68 27.88 -25.15 -3.51
CA ALA A 68 28.01 -23.81 -2.95
C ALA A 68 26.65 -23.15 -2.65
N ASP A 69 25.65 -23.35 -3.52
CA ASP A 69 24.28 -22.86 -3.33
C ASP A 69 23.60 -23.52 -2.11
N GLU A 70 23.74 -24.84 -1.97
CA GLU A 70 23.21 -25.62 -0.85
C GLU A 70 23.90 -25.24 0.48
N LEU A 71 25.22 -24.97 0.49
CA LEU A 71 25.94 -24.49 1.67
C LEU A 71 25.48 -23.08 2.13
N LEU A 72 25.22 -22.16 1.18
CA LEU A 72 24.72 -20.81 1.49
C LEU A 72 23.26 -20.82 1.98
N GLU A 73 22.42 -21.78 1.58
CA GLU A 73 21.08 -21.97 2.16
C GLU A 73 21.13 -22.54 3.57
N LEU A 74 22.01 -23.52 3.81
CA LEU A 74 22.18 -24.12 5.13
C LEU A 74 22.79 -23.13 6.15
N ASN A 75 23.67 -22.23 5.69
CA ASN A 75 24.35 -21.20 6.49
C ASN A 75 24.93 -21.75 7.81
N GLN A 76 25.64 -22.88 7.73
CA GLN A 76 26.28 -23.54 8.88
C GLN A 76 27.75 -23.11 9.05
N PHE A 77 28.04 -21.84 8.72
CA PHE A 77 29.37 -21.24 8.90
C PHE A 77 29.61 -20.94 10.40
N PRO A 78 30.79 -21.27 10.96
CA PRO A 78 31.10 -20.99 12.38
C PRO A 78 31.16 -19.50 12.72
N SER A 79 31.48 -18.65 11.74
CA SER A 79 31.59 -17.19 11.86
C SER A 79 31.07 -16.46 10.61
N THR A 80 30.85 -15.15 10.70
CA THR A 80 30.51 -14.32 9.53
C THR A 80 31.69 -14.19 8.58
N GLU A 81 32.90 -14.18 9.14
CA GLU A 81 34.16 -13.97 8.45
C GLU A 81 34.50 -15.20 7.59
N GLU A 82 34.25 -16.41 8.09
CA GLU A 82 34.39 -17.66 7.30
C GLU A 82 33.37 -17.77 6.16
N ARG A 83 32.14 -17.26 6.34
CA ARG A 83 31.17 -17.16 5.23
C ARG A 83 31.70 -16.22 4.15
N ASP A 84 32.29 -15.10 4.52
CA ASP A 84 32.72 -14.08 3.56
C ASP A 84 34.00 -14.51 2.83
N ILE A 85 34.91 -15.23 3.50
CA ILE A 85 36.01 -15.96 2.86
C ILE A 85 35.50 -17.05 1.90
N PHE A 86 34.44 -17.78 2.27
CA PHE A 86 33.83 -18.77 1.39
C PHE A 86 33.22 -18.11 0.14
N VAL A 87 32.47 -17.02 0.30
CA VAL A 87 31.91 -16.24 -0.83
C VAL A 87 33.00 -15.76 -1.77
N GLU A 88 34.12 -15.24 -1.26
CA GLU A 88 35.28 -14.84 -2.07
C GLU A 88 35.88 -16.02 -2.84
N SER A 89 35.96 -17.21 -2.24
CA SER A 89 36.41 -18.42 -2.94
C SER A 89 35.48 -18.85 -4.08
N VAL A 90 34.17 -18.65 -3.93
CA VAL A 90 33.17 -18.93 -4.99
C VAL A 90 33.24 -17.88 -6.10
N TYR A 91 33.48 -16.61 -5.78
CA TYR A 91 33.74 -15.56 -6.78
C TYR A 91 34.98 -15.88 -7.63
N ARG A 92 36.06 -16.37 -7.01
CA ARG A 92 37.28 -16.77 -7.72
C ARG A 92 37.06 -17.91 -8.72
N GLU A 93 36.21 -18.89 -8.38
CA GLU A 93 35.83 -19.99 -9.28
C GLU A 93 34.81 -19.56 -10.34
N ALA A 94 34.00 -18.53 -10.04
CA ALA A 94 33.03 -17.94 -10.97
C ALA A 94 33.67 -17.01 -12.04
N HIS A 95 34.93 -16.61 -11.87
CA HIS A 95 35.63 -15.66 -12.74
C HIS A 95 35.72 -16.16 -14.20
N GLY A 96 35.17 -15.38 -15.14
CA GLY A 96 35.04 -15.75 -16.55
C GLY A 96 33.91 -16.76 -16.84
N LYS A 97 33.02 -16.99 -15.88
CA LYS A 97 31.87 -17.93 -15.96
C LYS A 97 30.55 -17.27 -15.54
N GLU A 98 30.56 -15.97 -15.22
CA GLU A 98 29.48 -15.18 -14.64
C GLU A 98 28.23 -15.19 -15.52
N LEU A 99 28.40 -14.98 -16.82
CA LEU A 99 27.33 -15.02 -17.82
C LEU A 99 26.66 -16.40 -17.90
N LYS A 100 27.45 -17.49 -17.79
CA LYS A 100 26.94 -18.88 -17.74
C LYS A 100 26.19 -19.17 -16.46
N LEU A 101 26.69 -18.65 -15.33
CA LEU A 101 26.04 -18.79 -14.02
C LEU A 101 24.69 -18.08 -14.00
N ALA A 102 24.65 -16.82 -14.45
CA ALA A 102 23.42 -16.01 -14.51
C ALA A 102 22.38 -16.57 -15.51
N SER A 103 22.82 -17.15 -16.62
CA SER A 103 21.94 -17.81 -17.61
C SER A 103 21.57 -19.26 -17.28
N SER A 104 22.17 -19.88 -16.25
CA SER A 104 21.89 -21.27 -15.86
C SER A 104 20.61 -21.42 -15.03
N GLN A 105 19.81 -22.46 -15.32
CA GLN A 105 18.62 -22.82 -14.56
C GLN A 105 18.93 -23.30 -13.13
N SER A 106 20.12 -23.88 -12.90
CA SER A 106 20.58 -24.33 -11.58
C SER A 106 21.31 -23.21 -10.85
N CYS A 107 22.19 -22.47 -11.53
CA CYS A 107 23.17 -21.58 -10.87
C CYS A 107 22.75 -20.11 -10.78
N SER A 108 21.68 -19.68 -11.46
CA SER A 108 21.17 -18.30 -11.32
C SER A 108 20.71 -17.97 -9.90
N ARG A 109 20.21 -18.95 -9.14
CA ARG A 109 19.90 -18.78 -7.71
C ARG A 109 21.13 -18.48 -6.87
N LEU A 110 22.25 -19.17 -7.14
CA LEU A 110 23.53 -18.87 -6.51
C LEU A 110 23.98 -17.45 -6.86
N MET A 111 23.89 -17.07 -8.13
CA MET A 111 24.26 -15.71 -8.56
C MET A 111 23.40 -14.64 -7.84
N GLU A 112 22.07 -14.81 -7.72
CA GLU A 112 21.22 -13.91 -6.92
C GLU A 112 21.58 -13.91 -5.41
N LYS A 113 22.14 -15.00 -4.85
CA LYS A 113 22.63 -15.06 -3.44
C LYS A 113 24.01 -14.42 -3.26
N LEU A 114 24.94 -14.62 -4.21
CA LEU A 114 26.26 -13.98 -4.22
C LEU A 114 26.10 -12.46 -4.31
N ILE A 115 25.29 -11.97 -5.26
CA ILE A 115 24.90 -10.56 -5.40
C ILE A 115 24.29 -9.97 -4.11
N GLN A 116 23.57 -10.81 -3.34
CA GLN A 116 22.96 -10.43 -2.07
C GLN A 116 23.96 -10.32 -0.90
N LEU A 117 25.19 -10.81 -1.06
CA LEU A 117 26.28 -10.77 -0.06
C LEU A 117 27.48 -9.93 -0.51
N SER A 118 27.57 -9.53 -1.78
CA SER A 118 28.76 -8.89 -2.34
C SER A 118 29.24 -7.65 -1.57
N ASN A 119 30.56 -7.45 -1.54
CA ASN A 119 31.18 -6.14 -1.24
C ASN A 119 31.01 -5.16 -2.42
N THR A 120 31.68 -4.00 -2.42
CA THR A 120 31.55 -3.01 -3.52
C THR A 120 32.29 -3.44 -4.79
N ALA A 121 33.55 -3.87 -4.68
CA ALA A 121 34.37 -4.28 -5.82
C ALA A 121 33.74 -5.49 -6.56
N GLN A 122 33.25 -6.49 -5.82
CA GLN A 122 32.52 -7.64 -6.39
C GLN A 122 31.26 -7.22 -7.17
N LYS A 123 30.57 -6.13 -6.79
CA LYS A 123 29.44 -5.61 -7.60
C LYS A 123 29.93 -4.94 -8.87
N LYS A 124 31.00 -4.15 -8.83
CA LYS A 124 31.58 -3.50 -10.01
C LYS A 124 32.10 -4.53 -11.02
N SER A 125 32.85 -5.51 -10.55
CA SER A 125 33.32 -6.65 -11.36
C SER A 125 32.16 -7.41 -12.01
N LEU A 126 31.02 -7.58 -11.33
CA LEU A 126 29.81 -8.17 -11.95
C LEU A 126 29.13 -7.26 -12.99
N PHE A 127 29.17 -5.93 -12.84
CA PHE A 127 28.74 -5.03 -13.92
C PHE A 127 29.66 -5.13 -15.13
N GLU A 128 30.97 -5.18 -14.91
CA GLU A 128 31.98 -5.28 -15.96
C GLU A 128 31.88 -6.63 -16.71
N ALA A 129 31.68 -7.74 -15.99
CA ALA A 129 31.49 -9.07 -16.57
C ALA A 129 30.13 -9.26 -17.27
N PHE A 130 29.14 -8.39 -17.02
CA PHE A 130 27.84 -8.36 -17.73
C PHE A 130 27.79 -7.31 -18.85
N GLY A 131 28.78 -6.41 -18.92
CA GLY A 131 28.82 -5.31 -19.90
C GLY A 131 28.98 -5.79 -21.33
N GLY A 132 28.21 -5.20 -22.25
CA GLY A 132 28.10 -5.66 -23.64
C GLY A 132 27.06 -6.78 -23.84
N HIS A 133 26.48 -7.29 -22.76
CA HIS A 133 25.52 -8.41 -22.77
C HIS A 133 24.23 -8.10 -22.00
N PHE A 134 24.10 -6.94 -21.33
CA PHE A 134 22.90 -6.58 -20.58
C PHE A 134 21.61 -6.69 -21.40
N LEU A 135 21.60 -6.28 -22.67
CA LEU A 135 20.42 -6.38 -23.54
C LEU A 135 19.92 -7.82 -23.69
N SER A 136 20.82 -8.80 -23.76
CA SER A 136 20.49 -10.23 -23.75
C SER A 136 20.06 -10.69 -22.35
N LEU A 137 20.85 -10.34 -21.32
CA LEU A 137 20.63 -10.77 -19.94
C LEU A 137 19.28 -10.29 -19.38
N VAL A 138 18.87 -9.04 -19.63
CA VAL A 138 17.57 -8.50 -19.15
C VAL A 138 16.37 -9.18 -19.82
N GLN A 139 16.52 -9.68 -21.04
CA GLN A 139 15.49 -10.48 -21.74
C GLN A 139 15.51 -11.96 -21.32
N HIS A 140 16.58 -12.43 -20.68
CA HIS A 140 16.75 -13.85 -20.40
C HIS A 140 16.01 -14.32 -19.15
N ARG A 141 15.33 -15.48 -19.24
CA ARG A 141 14.40 -16.03 -18.22
C ARG A 141 14.97 -16.29 -16.81
N PHE A 142 16.28 -16.18 -16.62
CA PHE A 142 16.96 -16.32 -15.33
C PHE A 142 17.88 -15.12 -15.05
N ALA A 143 18.73 -14.76 -16.00
CA ALA A 143 19.69 -13.66 -15.85
C ALA A 143 19.02 -12.30 -15.62
N SER A 144 17.80 -12.09 -16.12
CA SER A 144 17.00 -10.89 -15.82
C SER A 144 16.81 -10.66 -14.32
N HIS A 145 16.64 -11.73 -13.54
CA HIS A 145 16.57 -11.67 -12.08
C HIS A 145 17.94 -11.44 -11.43
N CYS A 146 19.03 -11.90 -12.04
CA CYS A 146 20.39 -11.54 -11.62
C CYS A 146 20.65 -10.04 -11.85
N CYS A 147 20.22 -9.47 -12.98
CA CYS A 147 20.25 -8.03 -13.25
C CYS A 147 19.36 -7.24 -12.28
N GLU A 148 18.13 -7.68 -12.01
CA GLU A 148 17.28 -7.10 -10.95
C GLU A 148 18.03 -7.03 -9.61
N ALA A 149 18.64 -8.15 -9.19
CA ALA A 149 19.38 -8.22 -7.93
C ALA A 149 20.60 -7.30 -7.92
N LEU A 150 21.39 -7.28 -9.00
CA LEU A 150 22.61 -6.47 -9.13
C LEU A 150 22.26 -4.97 -9.03
N PHE A 151 21.24 -4.54 -9.76
CA PHE A 151 20.79 -3.15 -9.77
C PHE A 151 20.20 -2.73 -8.42
N LEU A 152 19.35 -3.56 -7.80
CA LEU A 152 18.78 -3.27 -6.47
C LEU A 152 19.86 -3.22 -5.38
N ARG A 153 20.84 -4.13 -5.38
CA ARG A 153 21.89 -4.21 -4.36
C ARG A 153 23.01 -3.18 -4.54
N SER A 154 23.20 -2.66 -5.75
CA SER A 154 24.20 -1.61 -6.05
C SER A 154 23.66 -0.19 -5.90
N ALA A 155 22.34 -0.02 -5.77
CA ALA A 155 21.66 1.26 -5.71
C ALA A 155 22.19 2.22 -4.62
N GLY A 156 22.54 1.69 -3.44
CA GLY A 156 23.10 2.44 -2.32
C GLY A 156 24.59 2.74 -2.45
N VAL A 157 25.33 2.00 -3.29
CA VAL A 157 26.75 2.28 -3.57
C VAL A 157 26.88 3.63 -4.30
N VAL A 158 26.00 3.90 -5.27
CA VAL A 158 25.93 5.22 -5.94
C VAL A 158 25.72 6.34 -4.93
N THR A 159 24.83 6.13 -3.95
CA THR A 159 24.55 7.12 -2.89
C THR A 159 25.72 7.30 -1.92
N GLN A 160 26.56 6.27 -1.72
CA GLN A 160 27.80 6.35 -0.92
C GLN A 160 28.90 7.10 -1.67
N GLU A 161 29.17 6.74 -2.93
CA GLU A 161 30.15 7.42 -3.78
C GLU A 161 29.81 8.90 -3.97
N LEU A 162 28.53 9.23 -4.24
CA LEU A 162 28.02 10.61 -4.31
C LEU A 162 28.19 11.41 -3.01
N ALA A 163 28.15 10.73 -1.85
CA ALA A 163 28.39 11.36 -0.55
C ALA A 163 29.88 11.55 -0.22
N GLY A 164 30.79 11.26 -1.15
CA GLY A 164 32.23 11.29 -0.93
C GLY A 164 32.76 10.10 -0.11
N PHE A 165 31.93 9.09 0.18
CA PHE A 165 32.37 7.81 0.73
C PHE A 165 32.90 6.92 -0.40
N THR A 166 33.97 7.36 -1.06
CA THR A 166 34.82 6.44 -1.81
C THR A 166 35.52 5.54 -0.81
N GLY A 167 35.22 4.24 -0.87
CA GLY A 167 35.92 3.23 -0.08
C GLY A 167 37.34 3.07 -0.59
N PHE A 168 38.26 3.96 -0.17
CA PHE A 168 39.70 3.76 -0.31
C PHE A 168 40.12 2.58 0.57
N VAL A 169 39.88 1.36 0.06
CA VAL A 169 40.47 0.13 0.57
C VAL A 169 41.95 0.20 0.22
N LEU A 170 42.72 0.84 1.10
CA LEU A 170 44.16 0.70 1.09
C LEU A 170 44.47 -0.72 1.57
N ASP A 171 44.54 -1.66 0.63
CA ASP A 171 44.84 -3.04 0.96
C ASP A 171 46.24 -3.13 1.58
N THR A 172 46.29 -3.48 2.87
CA THR A 172 47.54 -3.67 3.62
C THR A 172 48.06 -5.11 3.53
N THR A 173 47.36 -6.01 2.84
CA THR A 173 47.86 -7.33 2.45
C THR A 173 48.48 -7.27 1.07
N GLY A 174 49.79 -7.04 1.03
CA GLY A 174 50.50 -6.73 -0.21
C GLY A 174 50.81 -7.94 -1.10
N GLU A 175 49.97 -8.20 -2.10
CA GLU A 175 50.33 -8.93 -3.33
C GLU A 175 49.71 -8.23 -4.57
N ASP A 176 50.43 -8.23 -5.69
CA ASP A 176 50.08 -7.66 -7.00
C ASP A 176 49.44 -6.24 -7.09
N ALA A 177 50.22 -5.23 -6.69
CA ALA A 177 50.00 -3.80 -7.00
C ALA A 177 50.19 -3.43 -8.50
N LYS A 178 49.62 -4.23 -9.42
CA LYS A 178 49.71 -4.07 -10.89
C LYS A 178 48.37 -4.06 -11.63
N GLN A 179 47.25 -4.30 -10.94
CA GLN A 179 45.91 -4.34 -11.57
C GLN A 179 44.95 -3.23 -11.09
N GLN A 180 45.43 -2.24 -10.34
CA GLN A 180 44.64 -1.05 -9.98
C GLN A 180 44.49 -0.10 -11.19
N GLN A 181 43.67 -0.52 -12.16
CA GLN A 181 42.96 0.43 -13.02
C GLN A 181 42.04 1.29 -12.13
N PRO A 182 41.73 2.54 -12.51
CA PRO A 182 40.72 3.31 -11.81
C PRO A 182 39.35 2.66 -12.05
N GLU A 183 38.84 1.92 -11.05
CA GLU A 183 37.48 1.35 -11.08
C GLU A 183 36.48 2.40 -11.55
N ALA A 184 35.58 2.02 -12.45
CA ALA A 184 34.46 2.90 -12.80
C ALA A 184 33.63 3.23 -11.54
N SER A 185 33.09 4.45 -11.46
CA SER A 185 32.07 4.75 -10.47
C SER A 185 30.84 3.88 -10.75
N MET A 186 30.10 3.54 -9.70
CA MET A 186 28.82 2.83 -9.83
C MET A 186 27.83 3.66 -10.66
N GLU A 187 27.91 5.00 -10.59
CA GLU A 187 27.22 5.91 -11.50
C GLU A 187 27.52 5.61 -12.97
N ASN A 188 28.80 5.55 -13.36
CA ASN A 188 29.21 5.30 -14.74
C ASN A 188 28.83 3.89 -15.21
N LEU A 189 28.89 2.88 -14.33
CA LEU A 189 28.47 1.51 -14.64
C LEU A 189 26.97 1.43 -14.93
N PHE A 190 26.13 2.12 -14.13
CA PHE A 190 24.70 2.24 -14.43
C PHE A 190 24.44 3.00 -15.74
N LEU A 191 25.18 4.06 -16.06
CA LEU A 191 25.01 4.81 -17.30
C LEU A 191 25.40 3.95 -18.53
N ALA A 192 26.54 3.25 -18.49
CA ALA A 192 26.96 2.33 -19.54
C ALA A 192 25.95 1.19 -19.79
N THR A 193 25.32 0.66 -18.72
CA THR A 193 24.20 -0.29 -18.84
C THR A 193 23.00 0.31 -19.59
N LEU A 194 22.73 1.61 -19.46
CA LEU A 194 21.60 2.26 -20.15
C LEU A 194 21.91 2.54 -21.63
N ASP A 195 23.15 2.94 -21.92
CA ASP A 195 23.63 3.16 -23.30
C ASP A 195 23.55 1.84 -24.10
N GLU A 196 23.81 0.69 -23.48
CA GLU A 196 23.66 -0.64 -24.10
C GLU A 196 22.18 -1.03 -24.39
N LEU A 197 21.24 -0.49 -23.63
CA LEU A 197 19.80 -0.73 -23.81
C LEU A 197 19.14 0.29 -24.78
N GLU A 198 19.89 1.26 -25.29
CA GLU A 198 19.41 2.26 -26.23
C GLU A 198 18.93 1.64 -27.56
N GLY A 199 17.98 2.30 -28.23
CA GLY A 199 17.30 1.79 -29.43
C GLY A 199 16.32 0.64 -29.15
N SER A 200 16.53 -0.16 -28.10
CA SER A 200 15.68 -1.31 -27.76
C SER A 200 14.55 -0.99 -26.78
N LEU A 201 14.62 0.16 -26.08
CA LEU A 201 13.76 0.51 -24.95
C LEU A 201 12.25 0.30 -25.20
N THR A 202 11.72 0.72 -26.36
CA THR A 202 10.31 0.58 -26.76
C THR A 202 9.83 -0.87 -26.71
N PHE A 203 10.68 -1.82 -27.13
CA PHE A 203 10.41 -3.26 -27.09
C PHE A 203 10.55 -3.83 -25.67
N LEU A 204 11.58 -3.41 -24.92
CA LEU A 204 11.80 -3.86 -23.54
C LEU A 204 10.65 -3.46 -22.59
N MET A 205 9.83 -2.46 -22.94
CA MET A 205 8.60 -2.14 -22.21
C MET A 205 7.59 -3.29 -22.18
N THR A 206 7.47 -4.07 -23.26
CA THR A 206 6.43 -5.09 -23.45
C THR A 206 6.96 -6.53 -23.32
N ASP A 207 8.27 -6.73 -23.34
CA ASP A 207 8.85 -8.05 -23.05
C ASP A 207 8.55 -8.55 -21.62
N ARG A 208 8.32 -9.85 -21.52
CA ARG A 208 7.91 -10.58 -20.31
C ARG A 208 8.97 -10.61 -19.21
N PHE A 209 10.24 -10.42 -19.52
CA PHE A 209 11.35 -10.39 -18.55
C PHE A 209 11.93 -8.97 -18.43
N ALA A 210 12.38 -8.38 -19.54
CA ALA A 210 13.11 -7.11 -19.54
C ALA A 210 12.30 -5.94 -19.00
N SER A 211 10.97 -5.96 -19.15
CA SER A 211 10.11 -4.91 -18.58
C SER A 211 10.20 -4.86 -17.05
N HIS A 212 10.46 -5.98 -16.37
CA HIS A 212 10.67 -6.02 -14.91
C HIS A 212 12.01 -5.37 -14.54
N THR A 213 13.07 -5.71 -15.27
CA THR A 213 14.41 -5.14 -15.07
C THR A 213 14.48 -3.65 -15.41
N LEU A 214 13.79 -3.20 -16.46
CA LEU A 214 13.62 -1.79 -16.82
C LEU A 214 12.89 -1.00 -15.71
N ARG A 215 11.82 -1.59 -15.14
CA ARG A 215 11.14 -1.02 -13.96
C ARG A 215 12.07 -0.91 -12.74
N VAL A 216 12.96 -1.89 -12.52
CA VAL A 216 14.00 -1.80 -11.48
C VAL A 216 14.98 -0.66 -11.75
N LEU A 217 15.55 -0.56 -12.96
CA LEU A 217 16.49 0.52 -13.33
C LEU A 217 15.89 1.89 -13.06
N LEU A 218 14.67 2.16 -13.53
CA LEU A 218 13.96 3.43 -13.32
C LEU A 218 13.79 3.81 -11.83
N LEU A 219 13.57 2.82 -10.95
CA LEU A 219 13.46 3.04 -9.51
C LEU A 219 14.81 3.25 -8.82
N VAL A 220 15.86 2.58 -9.29
CA VAL A 220 17.24 2.80 -8.83
C VAL A 220 17.71 4.21 -9.21
N LEU A 221 17.51 4.60 -10.47
CA LEU A 221 17.87 5.91 -11.01
C LEU A 221 17.11 7.06 -10.35
N SER A 222 15.79 6.89 -10.09
CA SER A 222 14.97 7.91 -9.44
C SER A 222 15.11 8.01 -7.90
N GLY A 223 16.05 7.25 -7.31
CA GLY A 223 16.33 7.30 -5.86
C GLY A 223 15.20 6.75 -4.96
N ARG A 224 14.15 6.16 -5.54
CA ARG A 224 12.90 5.82 -4.84
C ARG A 224 13.05 4.65 -3.85
N PRO A 225 12.24 4.59 -2.77
CA PRO A 225 12.27 3.48 -1.82
C PRO A 225 11.87 2.14 -2.47
N LEU A 226 12.82 1.22 -2.55
CA LEU A 226 12.67 -0.09 -3.22
C LEU A 226 11.74 -1.05 -2.46
N GLU A 227 11.36 -0.70 -1.22
CA GLU A 227 10.50 -1.50 -0.35
C GLU A 227 9.01 -1.14 -0.36
N ASP A 228 8.61 -0.01 -0.96
CA ASP A 228 7.22 0.45 -0.86
C ASP A 228 6.23 -0.55 -1.48
N ALA A 229 5.01 -0.63 -0.94
CA ALA A 229 3.98 -1.55 -1.41
C ALA A 229 3.53 -1.25 -2.85
N SER A 230 3.56 0.02 -3.28
CA SER A 230 3.30 0.38 -4.69
C SER A 230 4.43 -0.16 -5.59
N VAL A 231 5.67 0.14 -5.24
CA VAL A 231 6.90 -0.29 -5.93
C VAL A 231 6.98 -1.82 -6.02
N ARG A 232 6.76 -2.54 -4.92
CA ARG A 232 6.76 -4.01 -4.90
C ARG A 232 5.69 -4.62 -5.81
N THR A 233 4.54 -3.96 -5.97
CA THR A 233 3.47 -4.37 -6.89
C THR A 233 3.81 -4.09 -8.36
N LEU A 234 4.56 -3.01 -8.63
CA LEU A 234 5.05 -2.69 -9.97
C LEU A 234 6.25 -3.56 -10.38
N VAL A 235 7.15 -3.92 -9.45
CA VAL A 235 8.41 -4.62 -9.74
C VAL A 235 8.26 -6.14 -9.72
N LYS A 236 7.66 -6.75 -8.69
CA LYS A 236 7.78 -8.21 -8.51
C LYS A 236 6.69 -8.95 -9.28
N SER A 237 7.10 -9.87 -10.16
CA SER A 237 6.18 -10.85 -10.75
C SER A 237 5.51 -11.67 -9.65
N LYS A 238 4.20 -11.89 -9.75
CA LYS A 238 3.41 -12.69 -8.78
C LYS A 238 3.84 -14.17 -8.69
N LYS A 239 4.73 -14.61 -9.59
CA LYS A 239 5.35 -15.95 -9.59
C LYS A 239 6.81 -15.96 -9.09
N LYS A 240 7.47 -14.81 -8.83
CA LYS A 240 8.90 -14.80 -8.47
C LYS A 240 9.12 -15.42 -7.09
N GLU A 241 10.05 -16.36 -7.02
CA GLU A 241 10.54 -16.98 -5.79
C GLU A 241 11.31 -15.95 -4.93
N HIS A 242 11.15 -15.98 -3.61
CA HIS A 242 11.82 -15.04 -2.73
C HIS A 242 13.17 -15.57 -2.27
N ILE A 243 14.18 -15.49 -3.13
CA ILE A 243 15.56 -15.85 -2.80
C ILE A 243 16.09 -14.88 -1.73
N SER A 244 16.52 -15.42 -0.59
CA SER A 244 17.09 -14.66 0.52
C SER A 244 18.17 -15.47 1.23
N VAL A 245 19.30 -14.83 1.53
CA VAL A 245 20.43 -15.45 2.23
C VAL A 245 20.76 -14.72 3.54
N VAL A 246 21.25 -15.45 4.54
CA VAL A 246 21.52 -14.92 5.88
C VAL A 246 22.64 -13.87 5.83
N GLY A 247 22.36 -12.69 6.38
CA GLY A 247 23.24 -11.51 6.28
C GLY A 247 22.78 -10.49 5.25
N SER A 248 22.00 -10.88 4.23
CA SER A 248 21.62 -9.92 3.17
C SER A 248 20.80 -8.74 3.69
N ALA A 249 20.01 -8.90 4.76
CA ALA A 249 19.27 -7.80 5.38
C ALA A 249 20.18 -6.71 6.01
N ALA A 250 21.42 -7.06 6.39
CA ALA A 250 22.42 -6.08 6.84
C ALA A 250 23.11 -5.42 5.64
N ALA A 251 23.48 -6.20 4.62
CA ALA A 251 24.05 -5.69 3.37
C ALA A 251 23.09 -4.75 2.60
N ASP A 252 21.78 -4.92 2.77
CA ASP A 252 20.73 -4.12 2.12
C ASP A 252 20.33 -2.86 2.90
N ALA A 253 20.87 -2.64 4.11
CA ALA A 253 20.55 -1.47 4.93
C ALA A 253 20.81 -0.12 4.21
N PRO A 254 21.88 0.06 3.38
CA PRO A 254 22.08 1.28 2.58
C PRO A 254 21.04 1.53 1.49
N ASN A 255 20.21 0.53 1.15
CA ASN A 255 19.18 0.63 0.11
C ASN A 255 17.79 0.99 0.67
N GLN A 256 17.66 1.12 1.99
CA GLN A 256 16.37 1.40 2.66
C GLN A 256 16.01 2.89 2.63
N GLY A 257 14.74 3.18 2.35
CA GLY A 257 14.21 4.55 2.31
C GLY A 257 14.49 5.30 1.00
N LEU A 258 14.43 6.63 1.05
CA LEU A 258 14.68 7.50 -0.11
C LEU A 258 16.18 7.80 -0.20
N ARG A 259 16.77 7.53 -1.37
CA ARG A 259 18.21 7.74 -1.63
C ARG A 259 18.46 9.04 -2.39
N ALA A 260 19.61 9.67 -2.12
CA ALA A 260 20.17 10.67 -3.00
C ALA A 260 20.80 9.98 -4.24
N VAL A 261 20.66 10.61 -5.40
CA VAL A 261 21.14 10.14 -6.70
C VAL A 261 21.78 11.29 -7.48
N PRO A 262 22.75 11.01 -8.37
CA PRO A 262 23.36 12.03 -9.22
C PRO A 262 22.36 12.68 -10.20
N GLU A 263 22.69 13.87 -10.71
CA GLU A 263 21.83 14.55 -11.69
C GLU A 263 21.79 13.81 -13.05
N SER A 264 22.87 13.12 -13.41
CA SER A 264 22.94 12.24 -14.59
C SER A 264 21.82 11.19 -14.59
N PHE A 265 21.47 10.62 -13.44
CA PHE A 265 20.39 9.64 -13.31
C PHE A 265 19.01 10.25 -13.58
N ALA A 266 18.79 11.51 -13.18
CA ALA A 266 17.55 12.23 -13.49
C ALA A 266 17.46 12.57 -14.98
N MET A 267 18.58 12.96 -15.61
CA MET A 267 18.66 13.15 -17.06
C MET A 267 18.41 11.84 -17.81
N ALA A 268 19.00 10.73 -17.35
CA ALA A 268 18.83 9.40 -17.93
C ALA A 268 17.39 8.90 -17.84
N VAL A 269 16.70 9.08 -16.70
CA VAL A 269 15.26 8.75 -16.58
C VAL A 269 14.42 9.52 -17.60
N ASN A 270 14.67 10.82 -17.77
CA ASN A 270 13.96 11.64 -18.76
C ASN A 270 14.26 11.19 -20.20
N LYS A 271 15.51 10.82 -20.50
CA LYS A 271 15.93 10.25 -21.79
C LYS A 271 15.21 8.93 -22.07
N ILE A 272 15.25 7.98 -21.14
CA ILE A 272 14.58 6.67 -21.25
C ILE A 272 13.08 6.84 -21.55
N ILE A 273 12.38 7.72 -20.82
CA ILE A 273 10.94 7.96 -21.04
C ILE A 273 10.70 8.53 -22.44
N ARG A 274 11.45 9.57 -22.84
CA ARG A 274 11.31 10.24 -24.14
C ARG A 274 11.58 9.29 -25.31
N ASP A 275 12.62 8.46 -25.17
CA ASP A 275 13.12 7.61 -26.24
C ASP A 275 12.26 6.34 -26.36
N ALA A 276 11.83 5.73 -25.24
CA ALA A 276 10.95 4.57 -25.22
C ALA A 276 9.49 4.86 -25.65
N THR A 277 9.05 6.13 -25.63
CA THR A 277 7.76 6.55 -26.19
C THR A 277 7.90 7.38 -27.47
N ALA A 278 9.10 7.39 -28.08
CA ALA A 278 9.41 8.21 -29.26
C ALA A 278 8.61 7.83 -30.53
N GLU A 279 8.20 6.57 -30.62
CA GLU A 279 7.55 5.94 -31.78
C GLU A 279 6.07 5.61 -31.53
N LEU A 280 5.57 5.90 -30.32
CA LEU A 280 4.21 5.56 -29.91
C LEU A 280 3.25 6.71 -30.26
N ASP A 281 2.40 6.49 -31.26
CA ASP A 281 1.28 7.38 -31.56
C ASP A 281 0.16 7.26 -30.50
N ALA A 282 -0.89 8.07 -30.63
CA ALA A 282 -2.06 8.00 -29.74
C ALA A 282 -2.72 6.60 -29.73
N THR A 283 -2.66 5.86 -30.84
CA THR A 283 -3.14 4.48 -30.93
C THR A 283 -2.23 3.53 -30.14
N GLY A 284 -0.92 3.58 -30.36
CA GLY A 284 0.09 2.80 -29.64
C GLY A 284 0.02 3.02 -28.13
N LEU A 285 -0.10 4.27 -27.68
CA LEU A 285 -0.31 4.60 -26.27
C LEU A 285 -1.65 4.07 -25.72
N ARG A 286 -2.75 4.14 -26.48
CA ARG A 286 -4.05 3.55 -26.10
C ARG A 286 -3.99 2.03 -26.00
N VAL A 287 -3.21 1.35 -26.85
CA VAL A 287 -2.97 -0.11 -26.77
C VAL A 287 -2.08 -0.46 -25.57
N LEU A 288 -0.95 0.22 -25.41
CA LEU A 288 -0.01 0.02 -24.30
C LEU A 288 -0.65 0.26 -22.94
N ALA A 289 -1.53 1.25 -22.82
CA ALA A 289 -2.34 1.51 -21.62
C ALA A 289 -3.24 0.33 -21.21
N LYS A 290 -3.54 -0.62 -22.10
CA LYS A 290 -4.31 -1.85 -21.80
C LYS A 290 -3.45 -3.12 -21.82
N HIS A 291 -2.18 -3.03 -22.18
CA HIS A 291 -1.29 -4.19 -22.32
C HIS A 291 -0.79 -4.69 -20.95
N PRO A 292 -0.97 -5.97 -20.58
CA PRO A 292 -0.73 -6.44 -19.20
C PRO A 292 0.73 -6.35 -18.73
N ILE A 293 1.70 -6.35 -19.65
CA ILE A 293 3.14 -6.26 -19.33
C ILE A 293 3.61 -4.79 -19.33
N GLY A 294 3.41 -4.07 -20.44
CA GLY A 294 3.81 -2.67 -20.59
C GLY A 294 2.99 -1.61 -19.84
N ASN A 295 1.72 -1.86 -19.46
CA ASN A 295 0.97 -0.91 -18.63
C ASN A 295 1.65 -0.61 -17.28
N PRO A 296 2.17 -1.60 -16.51
CA PRO A 296 3.05 -1.37 -15.37
C PRO A 296 4.27 -0.48 -15.64
N THR A 297 4.92 -0.62 -16.81
CA THR A 297 6.06 0.24 -17.20
C THR A 297 5.59 1.66 -17.54
N LEU A 298 4.49 1.79 -18.29
CA LEU A 298 3.85 3.05 -18.64
C LEU A 298 3.32 3.82 -17.41
N GLN A 299 2.83 3.11 -16.38
CA GLN A 299 2.48 3.67 -15.09
C GLN A 299 3.68 4.35 -14.44
N LEU A 300 4.83 3.67 -14.38
CA LEU A 300 6.05 4.21 -13.78
C LEU A 300 6.63 5.37 -14.60
N PHE A 301 6.66 5.27 -15.93
CA PHE A 301 7.02 6.39 -16.82
C PHE A 301 6.16 7.62 -16.60
N LEU A 302 4.82 7.46 -16.58
CA LEU A 302 3.89 8.56 -16.37
C LEU A 302 4.08 9.18 -14.97
N GLU A 303 4.27 8.38 -13.93
CA GLU A 303 4.56 8.91 -12.59
C GLU A 303 5.86 9.70 -12.56
N LEU A 304 6.92 9.23 -13.24
CA LEU A 304 8.22 9.90 -13.29
C LEU A 304 8.20 11.20 -14.13
N ASP A 305 7.55 11.23 -15.30
CA ASP A 305 7.34 12.47 -16.09
C ASP A 305 6.61 13.57 -15.30
N MET A 306 5.75 13.18 -14.36
CA MET A 306 4.99 14.10 -13.50
C MET A 306 5.66 14.44 -12.16
N THR A 307 6.62 13.66 -11.66
CA THR A 307 7.20 13.81 -10.31
C THR A 307 8.70 14.08 -10.28
N THR A 308 9.45 13.67 -11.30
CA THR A 308 10.87 14.03 -11.44
C THR A 308 10.97 15.54 -11.63
N LYS A 309 11.92 16.20 -10.93
CA LYS A 309 12.25 17.59 -11.24
C LYS A 309 12.73 17.64 -12.69
N LYS A 310 12.04 18.39 -13.54
CA LYS A 310 12.59 18.78 -14.83
C LYS A 310 13.75 19.73 -14.51
N ALA A 311 14.98 19.23 -14.61
CA ALA A 311 16.18 20.06 -14.63
C ALA A 311 16.02 21.13 -15.73
N GLU A 312 16.75 22.24 -15.63
CA GLU A 312 16.53 23.43 -16.46
C GLU A 312 17.06 23.23 -17.90
N GLN A 313 16.44 22.31 -18.63
CA GLN A 313 16.75 21.97 -20.02
C GLN A 313 16.21 23.03 -20.97
N THR A 314 17.01 24.07 -21.18
CA THR A 314 16.74 25.19 -22.10
C THR A 314 16.95 24.83 -23.57
N SER A 315 16.71 23.59 -24.01
CA SER A 315 17.24 23.08 -25.28
C SER A 315 16.42 22.05 -26.08
N ASP A 316 15.31 21.51 -25.57
CA ASP A 316 14.48 20.52 -26.31
C ASP A 316 12.98 20.80 -26.10
N HIS A 317 12.49 21.86 -26.74
CA HIS A 317 11.10 22.35 -26.59
C HIS A 317 10.07 21.64 -27.50
N ASP A 318 10.51 20.85 -28.47
CA ASP A 318 9.68 20.44 -29.61
C ASP A 318 8.86 19.15 -29.37
N ARG A 319 9.19 18.34 -28.36
CA ARG A 319 8.44 17.10 -28.07
C ARG A 319 7.50 17.23 -26.87
N PRO A 320 6.22 16.84 -27.00
CA PRO A 320 5.29 16.83 -25.88
C PRO A 320 5.68 15.75 -24.86
N SER A 321 5.61 16.11 -23.58
CA SER A 321 5.73 15.15 -22.45
C SER A 321 4.71 14.01 -22.54
N LEU A 322 5.00 12.87 -21.90
CA LEU A 322 4.13 11.69 -21.92
C LEU A 322 2.72 12.01 -21.39
N LEU A 323 2.60 12.83 -20.34
CA LEU A 323 1.30 13.31 -19.86
C LEU A 323 0.50 14.06 -20.95
N SER A 324 1.16 14.90 -21.76
CA SER A 324 0.52 15.64 -22.86
C SER A 324 0.26 14.80 -24.11
N GLN A 325 0.99 13.69 -24.32
CA GLN A 325 0.68 12.70 -25.35
C GLN A 325 -0.57 11.87 -24.96
N LEU A 326 -0.69 11.51 -23.68
CA LEU A 326 -1.86 10.78 -23.16
C LEU A 326 -3.11 11.66 -22.99
N LEU A 327 -2.94 12.96 -22.72
CA LEU A 327 -4.03 13.94 -22.64
C LEU A 327 -3.78 15.17 -23.55
N PRO A 328 -3.94 15.03 -24.87
CA PRO A 328 -3.79 16.15 -25.81
C PRO A 328 -4.69 17.34 -25.44
N GLY A 329 -4.15 18.55 -25.47
CA GLY A 329 -4.88 19.80 -25.19
C GLY A 329 -5.36 19.99 -23.74
N ALA A 330 -4.95 19.15 -22.79
CA ALA A 330 -5.35 19.30 -21.39
C ALA A 330 -4.65 20.51 -20.72
N PRO A 331 -5.31 21.23 -19.79
CA PRO A 331 -6.60 20.93 -19.15
C PRO A 331 -7.85 21.27 -19.97
N GLN A 332 -7.78 22.06 -21.04
CA GLN A 332 -8.95 22.57 -21.76
C GLN A 332 -9.76 21.46 -22.44
N SER A 333 -9.09 20.51 -23.09
CA SER A 333 -9.75 19.38 -23.79
C SER A 333 -10.63 18.53 -22.86
N LEU A 334 -10.27 18.41 -21.58
CA LEU A 334 -11.03 17.69 -20.57
C LEU A 334 -12.41 18.31 -20.25
N ALA A 335 -12.77 19.46 -20.84
CA ALA A 335 -14.11 20.06 -20.75
C ALA A 335 -15.05 19.66 -21.91
N ASP A 336 -14.49 19.10 -22.98
CA ASP A 336 -15.22 18.57 -24.14
C ASP A 336 -15.26 17.05 -24.04
N GLU A 337 -16.46 16.46 -23.95
CA GLU A 337 -16.64 15.00 -23.87
C GLU A 337 -16.16 14.26 -25.13
N SER A 338 -16.09 14.95 -26.28
CA SER A 338 -15.66 14.40 -27.57
C SER A 338 -14.16 14.57 -27.85
N SER A 339 -13.40 15.20 -26.95
CA SER A 339 -11.95 15.32 -27.13
C SER A 339 -11.22 14.00 -26.87
N GLU A 340 -10.08 13.79 -27.54
CA GLU A 340 -9.27 12.58 -27.37
C GLU A 340 -8.84 12.33 -25.91
N ALA A 341 -8.62 13.40 -25.13
CA ALA A 341 -8.27 13.30 -23.72
C ALA A 341 -9.47 12.81 -22.87
N SER A 342 -10.67 13.31 -23.14
CA SER A 342 -11.90 12.87 -22.47
C SER A 342 -12.28 11.44 -22.87
N GLU A 343 -12.15 11.08 -24.15
CA GLU A 343 -12.30 9.70 -24.62
C GLU A 343 -11.32 8.75 -23.92
N PHE A 344 -10.03 9.12 -23.87
CA PHE A 344 -8.99 8.32 -23.25
C PHE A 344 -9.32 8.03 -21.78
N ILE A 345 -9.63 9.07 -20.99
CA ILE A 345 -10.02 8.90 -19.59
C ILE A 345 -11.26 7.99 -19.47
N ASN A 346 -12.33 8.25 -20.24
CA ASN A 346 -13.56 7.45 -20.15
C ASN A 346 -13.38 5.99 -20.59
N GLY A 347 -12.58 5.73 -21.62
CA GLY A 347 -12.26 4.40 -22.16
C GLY A 347 -11.27 3.58 -21.31
N MET A 348 -10.63 4.21 -20.31
CA MET A 348 -9.69 3.59 -19.37
C MET A 348 -10.24 3.48 -17.95
N ILE A 349 -11.10 4.40 -17.48
CA ILE A 349 -11.67 4.38 -16.11
C ILE A 349 -12.36 3.06 -15.76
N TYR A 350 -13.02 2.41 -16.72
CA TYR A 350 -13.71 1.13 -16.57
C TYR A 350 -12.90 -0.06 -17.12
N ASP A 351 -11.64 0.13 -17.50
CA ASP A 351 -10.78 -0.94 -18.01
C ASP A 351 -9.99 -1.63 -16.89
N GLN A 352 -9.97 -2.97 -16.88
CA GLN A 352 -9.35 -3.76 -15.82
C GLN A 352 -7.83 -3.50 -15.65
N ILE A 353 -7.16 -3.05 -16.71
CA ILE A 353 -5.73 -2.71 -16.75
C ILE A 353 -5.56 -1.18 -16.88
N GLY A 354 -6.29 -0.55 -17.81
CA GLY A 354 -6.22 0.90 -18.06
C GLY A 354 -6.57 1.76 -16.85
N SER A 355 -7.47 1.32 -15.98
CA SER A 355 -7.84 2.05 -14.76
C SER A 355 -6.65 2.26 -13.80
N ARG A 356 -5.63 1.39 -13.83
CA ARG A 356 -4.41 1.55 -13.02
C ARG A 356 -3.56 2.73 -13.51
N LEU A 357 -3.55 2.99 -14.81
CA LEU A 357 -2.92 4.21 -15.35
C LEU A 357 -3.69 5.47 -14.93
N ILE A 358 -5.03 5.39 -14.88
CA ILE A 358 -5.86 6.50 -14.38
C ILE A 358 -5.69 6.71 -12.87
N GLU A 359 -5.39 5.66 -12.09
CA GLU A 359 -5.00 5.83 -10.68
C GLU A 359 -3.72 6.67 -10.51
N ILE A 360 -2.67 6.38 -11.30
CA ILE A 360 -1.42 7.15 -11.30
C ILE A 360 -1.68 8.59 -11.75
N LEU A 361 -2.39 8.75 -12.86
CA LEU A 361 -2.74 10.07 -13.40
C LEU A 361 -3.53 10.89 -12.38
N ALA A 362 -4.59 10.33 -11.79
CA ALA A 362 -5.40 11.00 -10.77
C ALA A 362 -4.59 11.35 -9.52
N ALA A 363 -3.66 10.51 -9.08
CA ALA A 363 -2.84 10.74 -7.89
C ALA A 363 -1.75 11.81 -8.10
N HIS A 364 -1.11 11.86 -9.27
CA HIS A 364 0.13 12.61 -9.45
C HIS A 364 0.06 13.77 -10.46
N CYS A 365 -0.98 13.90 -11.30
CA CYS A 365 -1.02 14.94 -12.34
C CYS A 365 -1.01 16.38 -11.78
N PRO A 366 -0.45 17.36 -12.51
CA PRO A 366 -0.38 18.77 -12.08
C PRO A 366 -1.75 19.35 -11.69
N GLY A 367 -1.77 20.22 -10.68
CA GLY A 367 -3.01 20.73 -10.07
C GLY A 367 -4.01 21.40 -11.03
N LYS A 368 -3.54 21.98 -12.15
CA LYS A 368 -4.41 22.52 -13.22
C LYS A 368 -5.18 21.40 -13.95
N ILE A 369 -4.49 20.31 -14.29
CA ILE A 369 -5.06 19.14 -14.96
C ILE A 369 -5.97 18.37 -13.99
N PHE A 370 -5.53 18.20 -12.72
CA PHE A 370 -6.37 17.57 -11.70
C PHE A 370 -7.72 18.28 -11.49
N LYS A 371 -7.73 19.63 -11.49
CA LYS A 371 -8.97 20.40 -11.36
C LYS A 371 -9.96 20.15 -12.50
N ALA A 372 -9.49 20.17 -13.76
CA ALA A 372 -10.35 19.88 -14.91
C ALA A 372 -10.84 18.42 -14.92
N LEU A 373 -9.93 17.47 -14.65
CA LEU A 373 -10.23 16.05 -14.50
C LEU A 373 -11.30 15.79 -13.42
N ASN A 374 -11.19 16.46 -12.27
CA ASN A 374 -12.18 16.35 -11.20
C ASN A 374 -13.52 16.98 -11.60
N HIS A 375 -13.51 18.26 -11.97
CA HIS A 375 -14.72 19.05 -12.21
C HIS A 375 -15.57 18.51 -13.37
N ASN A 376 -14.93 18.08 -14.46
CA ASN A 376 -15.64 17.73 -15.69
C ASN A 376 -15.98 16.23 -15.78
N ILE A 377 -15.11 15.35 -15.24
CA ILE A 377 -15.26 13.89 -15.40
C ILE A 377 -15.66 13.22 -14.08
N PHE A 378 -14.86 13.35 -13.02
CA PHE A 378 -15.08 12.57 -11.80
C PHE A 378 -16.23 13.07 -10.92
N LEU A 379 -16.19 14.33 -10.48
CA LEU A 379 -17.14 14.90 -9.51
C LEU A 379 -18.60 14.89 -9.98
N PRO A 380 -18.94 15.12 -11.28
CA PRO A 380 -20.34 15.03 -11.76
C PRO A 380 -20.96 13.64 -11.55
N ARG A 381 -20.15 12.57 -11.61
CA ARG A 381 -20.60 11.17 -11.63
C ARG A 381 -19.92 10.29 -10.56
N ILE A 382 -19.36 10.89 -9.52
CA ILE A 382 -18.52 10.21 -8.51
C ILE A 382 -19.24 9.03 -7.82
N GLN A 383 -20.52 9.19 -7.53
CA GLN A 383 -21.44 8.18 -7.01
C GLN A 383 -21.72 7.01 -7.97
N GLY A 384 -21.40 7.16 -9.25
CA GLY A 384 -21.31 6.07 -10.22
C GLY A 384 -20.02 5.28 -10.05
N TYR A 385 -18.88 5.96 -10.18
CA TYR A 385 -17.55 5.33 -10.16
C TYR A 385 -17.27 4.54 -8.87
N VAL A 386 -17.58 5.11 -7.69
CA VAL A 386 -17.33 4.41 -6.40
C VAL A 386 -18.13 3.10 -6.22
N ARG A 387 -19.23 2.91 -6.96
CA ARG A 387 -20.07 1.70 -6.92
C ARG A 387 -19.67 0.62 -7.93
N ASN A 388 -18.73 0.90 -8.84
CA ASN A 388 -18.22 -0.04 -9.84
C ASN A 388 -16.85 -0.60 -9.41
N ASP A 389 -16.63 -1.89 -9.65
CA ASP A 389 -15.45 -2.69 -9.25
C ASP A 389 -14.11 -2.22 -9.79
N ILE A 390 -14.11 -1.45 -10.88
CA ILE A 390 -12.90 -1.01 -11.56
C ILE A 390 -12.65 0.47 -11.25
N SER A 391 -13.57 1.33 -11.68
CA SER A 391 -13.49 2.79 -11.53
C SER A 391 -13.48 3.30 -10.08
N SER A 392 -13.86 2.47 -9.10
CA SER A 392 -13.74 2.84 -7.68
C SER A 392 -12.29 3.06 -7.22
N TYR A 393 -11.29 2.43 -7.87
CA TYR A 393 -9.88 2.67 -7.52
C TYR A 393 -9.39 4.06 -8.01
N PRO A 394 -9.56 4.46 -9.29
CA PRO A 394 -9.40 5.86 -9.71
C PRO A 394 -10.15 6.87 -8.83
N ALA A 395 -11.42 6.58 -8.50
CA ALA A 395 -12.22 7.45 -7.64
C ALA A 395 -11.60 7.63 -6.23
N ILE A 396 -11.02 6.58 -5.63
CA ILE A 396 -10.27 6.69 -4.37
C ILE A 396 -9.07 7.64 -4.51
N LYS A 397 -8.32 7.60 -5.62
CA LYS A 397 -7.18 8.52 -5.85
C LYS A 397 -7.65 9.97 -5.98
N VAL A 398 -8.78 10.21 -6.66
CA VAL A 398 -9.41 11.54 -6.76
C VAL A 398 -9.87 12.03 -5.38
N LEU A 399 -10.62 11.23 -4.62
CA LEU A 399 -11.11 11.55 -3.27
C LEU A 399 -9.95 11.98 -2.33
N ASN A 400 -8.78 11.35 -2.45
CA ASN A 400 -7.60 11.71 -1.66
C ASN A 400 -7.08 13.14 -1.95
N ARG A 401 -7.31 13.69 -3.14
CA ARG A 401 -6.78 15.01 -3.55
C ARG A 401 -7.78 16.17 -3.45
N LEU A 402 -9.07 15.89 -3.25
CA LEU A 402 -10.13 16.90 -3.24
C LEU A 402 -9.87 18.06 -2.26
N SER A 403 -10.42 19.23 -2.60
CA SER A 403 -10.54 20.39 -1.70
C SER A 403 -11.46 20.05 -0.51
N LYS A 404 -11.83 21.03 0.32
CA LYS A 404 -12.92 20.80 1.28
C LYS A 404 -14.27 20.75 0.57
N ASP A 405 -14.50 21.69 -0.34
CA ASP A 405 -15.80 21.95 -0.94
C ASP A 405 -16.17 20.86 -1.96
N ASP A 406 -15.22 20.48 -2.83
CA ASP A 406 -15.34 19.33 -3.75
C ASP A 406 -15.66 18.03 -2.98
N LEU A 407 -15.07 17.86 -1.77
CA LEU A 407 -15.28 16.67 -0.93
C LEU A 407 -16.66 16.68 -0.28
N VAL A 408 -17.16 17.84 0.17
CA VAL A 408 -18.52 18.00 0.68
C VAL A 408 -19.53 17.67 -0.43
N GLU A 409 -19.35 18.18 -1.65
CA GLU A 409 -20.20 17.86 -2.79
C GLU A 409 -20.15 16.37 -3.16
N ALA A 410 -18.94 15.77 -3.16
CA ALA A 410 -18.77 14.34 -3.38
C ALA A 410 -19.50 13.50 -2.32
N VAL A 411 -19.42 13.88 -1.04
CA VAL A 411 -20.16 13.19 0.03
C VAL A 411 -21.67 13.34 -0.13
N GLN A 412 -22.18 14.53 -0.46
CA GLN A 412 -23.62 14.73 -0.72
C GLN A 412 -24.13 13.81 -1.84
N LYS A 413 -23.33 13.62 -2.91
CA LYS A 413 -23.63 12.68 -4.00
C LYS A 413 -23.51 11.21 -3.61
N ILE A 414 -22.55 10.85 -2.75
CA ILE A 414 -22.25 9.45 -2.39
C ILE A 414 -23.11 8.95 -1.22
N ALA A 415 -23.42 9.78 -0.22
CA ALA A 415 -24.08 9.38 1.03
C ALA A 415 -25.38 8.57 0.83
N PRO A 416 -26.30 8.94 -0.10
CA PRO A 416 -27.50 8.14 -0.39
C PRO A 416 -27.22 6.73 -0.95
N THR A 417 -25.98 6.44 -1.32
CA THR A 417 -25.54 5.15 -1.87
C THR A 417 -24.67 4.33 -0.92
N VAL A 418 -24.36 4.82 0.29
CA VAL A 418 -23.50 4.10 1.24
C VAL A 418 -24.01 2.70 1.58
N PRO A 419 -25.32 2.43 1.76
CA PRO A 419 -25.83 1.06 1.90
C PRO A 419 -25.47 0.14 0.73
N GLN A 420 -25.46 0.65 -0.51
CA GLN A 420 -25.00 -0.10 -1.70
C GLN A 420 -23.49 -0.32 -1.70
N LEU A 421 -22.71 0.58 -1.09
CA LEU A 421 -21.26 0.42 -0.92
C LEU A 421 -20.92 -0.64 0.14
N VAL A 422 -21.69 -0.73 1.23
CA VAL A 422 -21.54 -1.80 2.23
C VAL A 422 -21.91 -3.15 1.60
N ALA A 423 -23.07 -3.26 0.96
CA ALA A 423 -23.51 -4.49 0.28
C ALA A 423 -22.57 -4.94 -0.86
N LYS A 424 -21.82 -4.01 -1.48
CA LYS A 424 -20.77 -4.31 -2.48
C LYS A 424 -19.36 -4.42 -1.88
N THR A 425 -19.21 -4.45 -0.56
CA THR A 425 -17.93 -4.58 0.19
C THR A 425 -16.89 -3.47 -0.10
N ARG A 426 -17.34 -2.25 -0.41
CA ARG A 426 -16.48 -1.12 -0.83
C ARG A 426 -15.88 -0.35 0.34
N PHE A 427 -15.38 -1.09 1.31
CA PHE A 427 -14.88 -0.55 2.57
C PHE A 427 -13.69 0.40 2.37
N ASN A 428 -12.86 0.21 1.33
CA ASN A 428 -11.77 1.14 0.97
C ASN A 428 -12.27 2.52 0.49
N VAL A 429 -13.41 2.59 -0.19
CA VAL A 429 -14.03 3.88 -0.55
C VAL A 429 -14.49 4.59 0.72
N LEU A 430 -15.23 3.87 1.57
CA LEU A 430 -15.77 4.41 2.82
C LEU A 430 -14.65 4.87 3.74
N LYS A 431 -13.60 4.06 3.91
CA LYS A 431 -12.38 4.40 4.65
C LYS A 431 -11.77 5.70 4.15
N THR A 432 -11.56 5.81 2.82
CA THR A 432 -11.05 7.04 2.19
C THR A 432 -11.94 8.24 2.50
N LEU A 433 -13.27 8.11 2.34
CA LEU A 433 -14.19 9.21 2.64
C LEU A 433 -14.10 9.67 4.10
N PHE A 434 -14.05 8.74 5.05
CA PHE A 434 -13.91 9.08 6.48
C PHE A 434 -12.56 9.74 6.79
N GLU A 435 -11.44 9.22 6.28
CA GLU A 435 -10.10 9.82 6.44
C GLU A 435 -10.05 11.23 5.88
N ARG A 436 -10.54 11.43 4.65
CA ARG A 436 -10.51 12.75 4.00
C ARG A 436 -11.46 13.74 4.66
N CYS A 437 -12.64 13.31 5.12
CA CYS A 437 -13.55 14.18 5.85
C CYS A 437 -12.97 14.59 7.22
N ALA A 438 -12.30 13.68 7.93
CA ALA A 438 -11.61 14.01 9.18
C ALA A 438 -10.48 15.02 8.95
N ILE A 439 -9.61 14.77 7.96
CA ILE A 439 -8.49 15.66 7.58
C ILE A 439 -8.96 17.05 7.10
N ARG A 440 -10.17 17.16 6.53
CA ARG A 440 -10.76 18.45 6.10
C ARG A 440 -11.67 19.10 7.16
N GLY A 441 -11.88 18.49 8.33
CA GLY A 441 -12.85 18.98 9.34
C GLY A 441 -14.28 19.05 8.81
N ALA A 442 -14.69 18.06 8.03
CA ALA A 442 -16.02 17.92 7.41
C ALA A 442 -16.92 17.07 8.33
N HIS A 443 -17.36 17.67 9.44
CA HIS A 443 -17.99 16.94 10.55
C HIS A 443 -19.45 16.55 10.29
N GLU A 444 -20.20 17.30 9.49
CA GLU A 444 -21.57 16.92 9.11
C GLU A 444 -21.55 15.80 8.06
N GLU A 445 -20.55 15.80 7.20
CA GLU A 445 -20.26 14.78 6.19
C GLU A 445 -19.94 13.44 6.88
N ILE A 446 -19.13 13.46 7.94
CA ILE A 446 -18.88 12.28 8.80
C ILE A 446 -20.19 11.74 9.40
N LYS A 447 -21.11 12.61 9.86
CA LYS A 447 -22.41 12.16 10.39
C LYS A 447 -23.29 11.54 9.30
N GLN A 448 -23.34 12.14 8.11
CA GLN A 448 -24.09 11.61 6.96
C GLN A 448 -23.54 10.23 6.54
N LEU A 449 -22.23 10.09 6.43
CA LEU A 449 -21.55 8.83 6.12
C LEU A 449 -21.79 7.78 7.22
N MET A 450 -21.72 8.15 8.50
CA MET A 450 -22.01 7.22 9.61
C MET A 450 -23.46 6.74 9.63
N LYS A 451 -24.42 7.61 9.29
CA LYS A 451 -25.83 7.24 9.14
C LYS A 451 -25.98 6.18 8.04
N GLY A 452 -25.52 6.49 6.83
CA GLY A 452 -25.60 5.56 5.70
C GLY A 452 -24.80 4.26 5.91
N LEU A 453 -23.72 4.30 6.70
CA LEU A 453 -22.93 3.12 7.08
C LEU A 453 -23.72 2.20 8.02
N ARG A 454 -24.40 2.75 9.04
CA ARG A 454 -25.28 1.97 9.92
C ARG A 454 -26.46 1.38 9.14
N GLU A 455 -27.16 2.20 8.35
CA GLU A 455 -28.23 1.76 7.44
C GLU A 455 -27.79 0.68 6.44
N GLY A 456 -26.49 0.68 6.07
CA GLY A 456 -25.89 -0.34 5.21
C GLY A 456 -25.49 -1.64 5.91
N CYS A 457 -25.38 -1.64 7.24
CA CYS A 457 -25.08 -2.82 8.03
C CYS A 457 -26.38 -3.42 8.60
N GLY A 458 -27.07 -2.69 9.47
CA GLY A 458 -28.26 -3.17 10.16
C GLY A 458 -28.62 -2.32 11.39
N ASP A 459 -29.75 -2.67 12.00
CA ASP A 459 -30.32 -1.95 13.14
C ASP A 459 -29.63 -2.26 14.48
N GLN A 460 -28.93 -3.40 14.59
CA GLN A 460 -28.24 -3.78 15.83
C GLN A 460 -26.85 -3.16 15.90
N ALA A 461 -26.40 -2.76 17.10
CA ALA A 461 -25.07 -2.20 17.28
C ALA A 461 -23.96 -3.15 16.78
N ALA A 462 -24.13 -4.46 17.00
CA ALA A 462 -23.19 -5.51 16.58
C ALA A 462 -23.02 -5.62 15.04
N ASP A 463 -24.06 -5.28 14.26
CA ASP A 463 -24.09 -5.46 12.80
C ASP A 463 -22.94 -4.72 12.10
N LEU A 464 -22.55 -3.58 12.66
CA LEU A 464 -21.43 -2.76 12.19
C LEU A 464 -20.09 -3.53 12.20
N VAL A 465 -19.86 -4.46 13.14
CA VAL A 465 -18.63 -5.27 13.17
C VAL A 465 -18.83 -6.63 12.52
N THR A 466 -20.00 -7.27 12.68
CA THR A 466 -20.25 -8.60 12.09
C THR A 466 -20.27 -8.56 10.57
N ILE A 467 -20.76 -7.49 9.94
CA ILE A 467 -20.82 -7.38 8.48
C ILE A 467 -19.48 -6.91 7.91
N LEU A 468 -18.88 -5.84 8.46
CA LEU A 468 -17.60 -5.32 7.95
C LEU A 468 -16.45 -6.33 8.12
N CYS A 469 -16.37 -7.05 9.24
CA CYS A 469 -15.39 -8.13 9.42
C CYS A 469 -15.86 -9.50 8.90
N CYS A 470 -17.04 -9.57 8.27
CA CYS A 470 -17.62 -10.80 7.67
C CYS A 470 -17.66 -12.00 8.62
N LEU A 471 -18.17 -11.78 9.84
CA LEU A 471 -18.19 -12.76 10.93
C LEU A 471 -19.40 -13.71 10.92
N GLY A 472 -20.41 -13.43 10.08
CA GLY A 472 -21.64 -14.23 9.98
C GLY A 472 -21.41 -15.64 9.41
N ASP A 473 -22.37 -16.54 9.62
CA ASP A 473 -22.21 -17.96 9.28
C ASP A 473 -22.07 -18.23 7.78
N GLU A 474 -20.96 -18.87 7.40
CA GLU A 474 -20.66 -19.26 6.02
C GLU A 474 -21.66 -20.30 5.50
N LYS A 475 -22.56 -19.87 4.62
CA LYS A 475 -23.32 -20.77 3.73
C LYS A 475 -22.39 -21.32 2.63
N LYS A 476 -21.53 -22.27 3.02
CA LYS A 476 -20.55 -22.96 2.18
C LYS A 476 -21.17 -23.46 0.87
N ASN A 477 -20.80 -22.84 -0.25
CA ASN A 477 -21.26 -23.21 -1.58
C ASN A 477 -20.16 -22.97 -2.62
N GLY A 478 -19.85 -23.98 -3.42
CA GLY A 478 -19.20 -23.80 -4.72
C GLY A 478 -17.67 -23.91 -4.75
N LYS A 479 -17.20 -24.63 -5.77
CA LYS A 479 -15.81 -24.92 -6.10
C LYS A 479 -15.01 -23.68 -6.54
N ASP A 480 -14.36 -22.99 -5.60
CA ASP A 480 -12.94 -22.55 -5.72
C ASP A 480 -12.43 -22.08 -4.34
N VAL A 481 -11.98 -23.04 -3.53
CA VAL A 481 -11.79 -22.82 -2.09
C VAL A 481 -10.69 -21.79 -1.80
N GLU A 482 -9.58 -21.78 -2.55
CA GLU A 482 -8.45 -20.90 -2.27
C GLU A 482 -8.66 -19.48 -2.81
N GLN A 483 -9.27 -19.31 -3.99
CA GLN A 483 -9.58 -17.96 -4.48
C GLN A 483 -10.68 -17.29 -3.63
N LEU A 484 -11.69 -18.05 -3.20
CA LEU A 484 -12.74 -17.55 -2.30
C LEU A 484 -12.16 -17.12 -0.94
N LYS A 485 -11.33 -17.95 -0.29
CA LYS A 485 -10.62 -17.59 0.96
C LYS A 485 -9.80 -16.31 0.83
N ARG A 486 -9.02 -16.16 -0.24
CA ARG A 486 -8.16 -14.98 -0.47
C ARG A 486 -8.99 -13.70 -0.64
N ASN A 487 -10.10 -13.79 -1.38
CA ASN A 487 -11.04 -12.67 -1.52
C ASN A 487 -11.71 -12.31 -0.18
N GLN A 488 -12.14 -13.31 0.60
CA GLN A 488 -12.75 -13.12 1.92
C GLN A 488 -11.77 -12.47 2.92
N TYR A 489 -10.51 -12.93 2.97
CA TYR A 489 -9.45 -12.32 3.78
C TYR A 489 -9.23 -10.84 3.40
N ALA A 490 -9.19 -10.53 2.10
CA ALA A 490 -9.05 -9.15 1.63
C ALA A 490 -10.25 -8.28 2.06
N ILE A 491 -11.48 -8.77 1.90
CA ILE A 491 -12.71 -8.06 2.33
C ILE A 491 -12.70 -7.81 3.84
N GLN A 492 -12.44 -8.84 4.65
CA GLN A 492 -12.34 -8.70 6.11
C GLN A 492 -11.24 -7.72 6.51
N SER A 493 -10.07 -7.77 5.86
CA SER A 493 -8.97 -6.83 6.09
C SER A 493 -9.40 -5.39 5.85
N HIS A 494 -10.04 -5.10 4.70
CA HIS A 494 -10.56 -3.77 4.39
C HIS A 494 -11.63 -3.29 5.39
N GLY A 495 -12.49 -4.18 5.89
CA GLY A 495 -13.53 -3.85 6.87
C GLY A 495 -12.97 -3.59 8.27
N ALA A 496 -11.99 -4.39 8.70
CA ALA A 496 -11.25 -4.15 9.93
C ALA A 496 -10.44 -2.84 9.87
N GLN A 497 -9.81 -2.55 8.73
CA GLN A 497 -9.14 -1.27 8.48
C GLN A 497 -10.11 -0.08 8.51
N LEU A 498 -11.30 -0.20 7.91
CA LEU A 498 -12.37 0.81 8.02
C LEU A 498 -12.76 1.04 9.49
N LEU A 499 -13.05 -0.01 10.25
CA LEU A 499 -13.41 0.12 11.68
C LEU A 499 -12.26 0.72 12.52
N THR A 500 -11.02 0.37 12.21
CA THR A 500 -9.81 0.96 12.83
C THR A 500 -9.69 2.45 12.51
N THR A 501 -9.99 2.86 11.27
CA THR A 501 -10.09 4.27 10.87
C THR A 501 -11.21 5.00 11.59
N LEU A 502 -12.38 4.39 11.81
CA LEU A 502 -13.46 5.03 12.55
C LEU A 502 -13.11 5.25 14.03
N LEU A 503 -12.25 4.41 14.62
CA LEU A 503 -11.78 4.59 16.00
C LEU A 503 -10.89 5.82 16.19
N SER A 504 -10.15 6.28 15.18
CA SER A 504 -9.37 7.52 15.26
C SER A 504 -10.20 8.80 15.07
N ILE A 505 -11.48 8.69 14.71
CA ILE A 505 -12.36 9.83 14.43
C ILE A 505 -13.35 10.04 15.58
N SER A 506 -13.33 11.24 16.17
CA SER A 506 -14.26 11.64 17.23
C SER A 506 -15.71 11.62 16.73
N GLY A 507 -16.57 10.85 17.43
CA GLY A 507 -17.95 10.56 17.02
C GLY A 507 -18.11 9.11 16.55
N PRO A 508 -17.59 8.74 15.36
CA PRO A 508 -17.56 7.35 14.89
C PRO A 508 -16.93 6.36 15.86
N SER A 509 -15.88 6.76 16.59
CA SER A 509 -15.16 5.89 17.53
C SER A 509 -16.05 5.29 18.62
N LYS A 510 -16.94 6.11 19.19
CA LYS A 510 -17.98 5.66 20.13
C LYS A 510 -18.87 4.58 19.49
N GLY A 511 -19.27 4.76 18.24
CA GLY A 511 -20.11 3.81 17.52
C GLY A 511 -19.45 2.45 17.28
N VAL A 512 -18.14 2.41 17.07
CA VAL A 512 -17.37 1.16 16.97
C VAL A 512 -17.18 0.51 18.35
N GLN A 513 -16.92 1.30 19.40
CA GLN A 513 -16.84 0.79 20.77
C GLN A 513 -18.17 0.19 21.25
N GLU A 514 -19.30 0.83 20.95
CA GLU A 514 -20.65 0.29 21.19
C GLU A 514 -20.89 -1.02 20.42
N ALA A 515 -20.47 -1.09 19.16
CA ALA A 515 -20.60 -2.28 18.33
C ALA A 515 -19.77 -3.47 18.85
N ILE A 516 -18.54 -3.21 19.30
CA ILE A 516 -17.65 -4.23 19.88
C ILE A 516 -18.23 -4.79 21.19
N LEU A 517 -18.81 -3.95 22.06
CA LEU A 517 -19.46 -4.42 23.29
C LEU A 517 -20.78 -5.17 23.05
N ALA A 518 -21.40 -5.02 21.89
CA ALA A 518 -22.62 -5.73 21.51
C ALA A 518 -22.34 -7.13 20.92
N LEU A 519 -21.08 -7.51 20.70
CA LEU A 519 -20.71 -8.83 20.18
C LEU A 519 -20.80 -9.93 21.26
N PRO A 520 -21.35 -11.12 20.92
CA PRO A 520 -21.13 -12.35 21.67
C PRO A 520 -19.64 -12.69 21.84
N SER A 521 -19.29 -13.35 22.95
CA SER A 521 -17.89 -13.69 23.31
C SER A 521 -17.16 -14.44 22.20
N ASP A 522 -17.82 -15.43 21.57
CA ASP A 522 -17.25 -16.22 20.49
C ASP A 522 -16.94 -15.38 19.24
N LEU A 523 -17.70 -14.31 18.97
CA LEU A 523 -17.41 -13.39 17.87
C LEU A 523 -16.25 -12.43 18.22
N ILE A 524 -16.11 -12.00 19.47
CA ILE A 524 -14.92 -11.23 19.90
C ILE A 524 -13.65 -12.10 19.80
N VAL A 525 -13.73 -13.37 20.22
CA VAL A 525 -12.63 -14.34 20.04
C VAL A 525 -12.34 -14.57 18.55
N ARG A 526 -13.37 -14.70 17.70
CA ARG A 526 -13.21 -14.81 16.23
C ARG A 526 -12.46 -13.61 15.65
N VAL A 527 -12.81 -12.38 16.06
CA VAL A 527 -12.10 -11.15 15.67
C VAL A 527 -10.65 -11.15 16.17
N ALA A 528 -10.40 -11.59 17.40
CA ALA A 528 -9.05 -11.65 17.99
C ALA A 528 -8.15 -12.72 17.34
N THR A 529 -8.72 -13.72 16.66
CA THR A 529 -7.99 -14.91 16.18
C THR A 529 -7.95 -15.10 14.65
N THR A 530 -8.79 -14.41 13.86
CA THR A 530 -8.85 -14.66 12.40
C THR A 530 -7.67 -14.08 11.62
N SER A 531 -7.29 -12.81 11.86
CA SER A 531 -6.24 -12.14 11.09
C SER A 531 -5.57 -10.98 11.83
N MET A 532 -4.40 -10.55 11.36
CA MET A 532 -3.70 -9.38 11.93
C MET A 532 -4.55 -8.10 11.88
N PRO A 533 -5.27 -7.76 10.79
CA PRO A 533 -6.18 -6.61 10.78
C PRO A 533 -7.32 -6.70 11.80
N THR A 534 -7.91 -7.88 12.02
CA THR A 534 -9.03 -8.02 12.98
C THR A 534 -8.57 -7.98 14.43
N VAL A 535 -7.39 -8.52 14.78
CA VAL A 535 -6.86 -8.30 16.13
C VAL A 535 -6.38 -6.85 16.32
N THR A 536 -5.88 -6.20 15.27
CA THR A 536 -5.52 -4.77 15.28
C THR A 536 -6.73 -3.89 15.60
N LEU A 537 -7.92 -4.20 15.06
CA LEU A 537 -9.16 -3.52 15.43
C LEU A 537 -9.40 -3.56 16.96
N LEU A 538 -9.24 -4.72 17.60
CA LEU A 538 -9.45 -4.85 19.05
C LEU A 538 -8.35 -4.17 19.87
N THR A 539 -7.08 -4.26 19.46
CA THR A 539 -5.97 -3.58 20.17
C THR A 539 -6.01 -2.07 20.02
N THR A 540 -6.41 -1.54 18.85
CA THR A 540 -6.71 -0.12 18.65
C THR A 540 -7.93 0.31 19.46
N ALA A 541 -9.03 -0.45 19.45
CA ALA A 541 -10.22 -0.10 20.23
C ALA A 541 -9.91 -0.02 21.73
N LEU A 542 -9.15 -0.99 22.24
CA LEU A 542 -8.67 -1.04 23.62
C LEU A 542 -7.81 0.18 24.00
N HIS A 543 -6.93 0.63 23.09
CA HIS A 543 -6.08 1.81 23.27
C HIS A 543 -6.75 3.15 22.98
N THR A 544 -7.95 3.15 22.39
CA THR A 544 -8.72 4.36 22.10
C THR A 544 -9.48 4.78 23.37
N PRO A 545 -9.33 6.02 23.88
CA PRO A 545 -10.15 6.52 24.98
C PRO A 545 -11.65 6.42 24.65
N SER A 546 -12.47 6.12 25.65
CA SER A 546 -13.91 5.94 25.47
C SER A 546 -14.72 6.91 26.31
N ALA A 547 -15.78 7.46 25.71
CA ALA A 547 -16.84 8.15 26.44
C ALA A 547 -17.59 7.20 27.40
N ASN A 548 -17.48 5.88 27.20
CA ASN A 548 -17.92 4.86 28.14
C ASN A 548 -16.74 4.43 29.03
N SER A 549 -16.69 4.94 30.25
CA SER A 549 -15.59 4.70 31.22
C SER A 549 -15.36 3.23 31.61
N ILE A 550 -16.31 2.33 31.31
CA ILE A 550 -16.17 0.89 31.52
C ILE A 550 -15.85 0.11 30.24
N PHE A 551 -15.65 0.75 29.08
CA PHE A 551 -15.44 0.06 27.80
C PHE A 551 -14.32 -0.99 27.84
N GLN A 552 -13.10 -0.59 28.22
CA GLN A 552 -11.96 -1.50 28.26
C GLN A 552 -12.16 -2.59 29.32
N LYS A 553 -12.74 -2.24 30.49
CA LYS A 553 -13.10 -3.22 31.54
C LYS A 553 -14.07 -4.28 31.01
N SER A 554 -15.12 -3.88 30.29
CA SER A 554 -16.15 -4.78 29.78
C SER A 554 -15.64 -5.68 28.65
N LEU A 555 -14.94 -5.11 27.67
CA LEU A 555 -14.30 -5.88 26.57
C LEU A 555 -13.35 -6.95 27.13
N VAL A 556 -12.48 -6.57 28.06
CA VAL A 556 -11.53 -7.48 28.70
C VAL A 556 -12.23 -8.49 29.62
N GLY A 557 -13.33 -8.09 30.27
CA GLY A 557 -14.18 -8.97 31.07
C GLY A 557 -14.79 -10.12 30.27
N THR A 558 -15.32 -9.84 29.07
CA THR A 558 -15.86 -10.89 28.18
C THR A 558 -14.79 -11.92 27.77
N LEU A 559 -13.55 -11.47 27.55
CA LEU A 559 -12.45 -12.32 27.11
C LEU A 559 -11.82 -13.18 28.23
N ILE A 560 -12.20 -13.02 29.50
CA ILE A 560 -11.46 -13.56 30.63
C ILE A 560 -11.37 -15.10 30.65
N HIS A 561 -12.39 -15.78 30.14
CA HIS A 561 -12.42 -17.25 30.04
C HIS A 561 -11.64 -17.78 28.82
N HIS A 562 -11.31 -16.93 27.85
CA HIS A 562 -10.56 -17.25 26.64
C HIS A 562 -9.08 -16.84 26.72
N VAL A 563 -8.62 -16.29 27.85
CA VAL A 563 -7.22 -15.86 28.05
C VAL A 563 -6.19 -16.96 27.68
N PRO A 564 -6.32 -18.23 28.08
CA PRO A 564 -5.33 -19.27 27.75
C PRO A 564 -5.28 -19.58 26.24
N GLU A 565 -6.46 -19.66 25.60
CA GLU A 565 -6.63 -19.89 24.16
C GLU A 565 -6.02 -18.75 23.35
N LEU A 566 -6.36 -17.51 23.69
CA LEU A 566 -5.87 -16.31 23.02
C LEU A 566 -4.35 -16.14 23.20
N ALA A 567 -3.81 -16.42 24.38
CA ALA A 567 -2.38 -16.23 24.66
C ALA A 567 -1.46 -17.14 23.84
N VAL A 568 -1.93 -18.27 23.34
CA VAL A 568 -1.19 -19.15 22.41
C VAL A 568 -1.59 -18.99 20.93
N SER A 569 -2.61 -18.18 20.64
CA SER A 569 -3.09 -17.93 19.27
C SER A 569 -2.08 -17.09 18.45
N GLN A 570 -1.92 -17.43 17.16
CA GLN A 570 -1.07 -16.70 16.21
C GLN A 570 -1.37 -15.19 16.19
N PHE A 571 -2.64 -14.79 16.32
CA PHE A 571 -3.04 -13.38 16.36
C PHE A 571 -3.48 -12.94 17.77
N GLY A 572 -4.24 -13.77 18.50
CA GLY A 572 -4.85 -13.40 19.79
C GLY A 572 -3.86 -13.00 20.88
N HIS A 573 -2.61 -13.49 20.83
CA HIS A 573 -1.59 -13.16 21.82
C HIS A 573 -1.22 -11.67 21.80
N ASN A 574 -1.39 -10.99 20.67
CA ASN A 574 -1.21 -9.53 20.56
C ASN A 574 -2.25 -8.77 21.40
N LEU A 575 -3.50 -9.26 21.45
CA LEU A 575 -4.54 -8.66 22.28
C LEU A 575 -4.26 -8.87 23.77
N ILE A 576 -3.83 -10.08 24.16
CA ILE A 576 -3.43 -10.34 25.54
C ILE A 576 -2.21 -9.48 25.94
N ASN A 577 -1.24 -9.28 25.04
CA ASN A 577 -0.13 -8.35 25.25
C ASN A 577 -0.61 -6.90 25.47
N SER A 578 -1.47 -6.37 24.58
CA SER A 578 -2.01 -5.01 24.71
C SER A 578 -2.78 -4.76 26.01
N ILE A 579 -3.43 -5.78 26.60
CA ILE A 579 -4.12 -5.63 27.89
C ILE A 579 -3.13 -5.40 29.05
N ALA A 580 -1.86 -5.84 28.93
CA ALA A 580 -0.83 -5.50 29.91
C ALA A 580 -0.47 -4.01 29.88
N GLU A 581 -0.53 -3.38 28.70
CA GLU A 581 -0.05 -2.01 28.43
C GLU A 581 -1.06 -0.93 28.88
N VAL A 582 -2.37 -1.22 28.88
CA VAL A 582 -3.42 -0.30 29.36
C VAL A 582 -3.21 0.04 30.85
N PRO A 583 -3.22 1.32 31.29
CA PRO A 583 -3.04 1.67 32.70
C PRO A 583 -4.17 1.13 33.59
N SER A 584 -3.88 0.90 34.87
CA SER A 584 -4.88 0.39 35.82
C SER A 584 -5.82 1.45 36.41
N LYS A 585 -5.57 2.73 36.13
CA LYS A 585 -6.41 3.86 36.53
C LYS A 585 -6.51 4.86 35.37
N GLY A 586 -7.70 5.41 35.17
CA GLY A 586 -8.03 6.35 34.10
C GLY A 586 -9.55 6.55 34.06
N LYS A 587 -10.02 7.67 33.48
CA LYS A 587 -11.46 7.99 33.41
C LYS A 587 -12.16 7.36 32.21
N ASP A 588 -11.43 7.27 31.11
CA ASP A 588 -11.84 6.96 29.74
C ASP A 588 -10.96 5.87 29.10
N PHE A 589 -9.81 5.58 29.71
CA PHE A 589 -8.86 4.55 29.30
C PHE A 589 -8.25 3.87 30.54
N SER A 590 -8.80 2.73 30.98
CA SER A 590 -8.16 1.87 31.99
C SER A 590 -8.68 0.43 32.05
N VAL A 591 -7.83 -0.51 32.50
CA VAL A 591 -8.21 -1.88 32.88
C VAL A 591 -7.91 -2.07 34.37
N PRO A 592 -8.92 -2.09 35.25
CA PRO A 592 -8.73 -2.13 36.70
C PRO A 592 -7.85 -3.29 37.17
N SER A 593 -7.02 -3.05 38.19
CA SER A 593 -6.00 -4.02 38.65
C SER A 593 -6.56 -5.40 39.03
N HIS A 594 -7.80 -5.48 39.54
CA HIS A 594 -8.45 -6.77 39.84
C HIS A 594 -8.72 -7.61 38.58
N VAL A 595 -8.97 -6.97 37.43
CA VAL A 595 -9.14 -7.66 36.14
C VAL A 595 -7.78 -8.15 35.64
N LYS A 596 -6.72 -7.33 35.73
CA LYS A 596 -5.35 -7.76 35.43
C LYS A 596 -4.88 -8.91 36.32
N GLU A 597 -5.17 -8.87 37.61
CA GLU A 597 -4.85 -9.96 38.56
C GLU A 597 -5.57 -11.26 38.20
N ALA A 598 -6.83 -11.20 37.77
CA ALA A 598 -7.57 -12.38 37.32
C ALA A 598 -7.04 -12.95 35.99
N ILE A 599 -6.64 -12.10 35.04
CA ILE A 599 -5.97 -12.53 33.79
C ILE A 599 -4.63 -13.19 34.10
N MET A 600 -3.80 -12.58 34.96
CA MET A 600 -2.52 -13.17 35.35
C MET A 600 -2.71 -14.48 36.13
N GLY A 601 -3.82 -14.63 36.87
CA GLY A 601 -4.25 -15.90 37.45
C GLY A 601 -4.52 -16.98 36.38
N GLN A 602 -5.25 -16.64 35.31
CA GLN A 602 -5.50 -17.56 34.18
C GLN A 602 -4.20 -17.93 33.45
N LEU A 603 -3.32 -16.95 33.19
CA LEU A 603 -2.00 -17.20 32.59
C LEU A 603 -1.12 -18.09 33.49
N GLY A 604 -1.10 -17.83 34.80
CA GLY A 604 -0.36 -18.63 35.79
C GLY A 604 -0.85 -20.08 35.89
N ALA A 605 -2.16 -20.31 35.75
CA ALA A 605 -2.73 -21.66 35.73
C ALA A 605 -2.33 -22.48 34.48
N HIS A 606 -1.93 -21.82 33.39
CA HIS A 606 -1.59 -22.45 32.11
C HIS A 606 -0.11 -22.23 31.71
N GLU A 607 0.78 -21.94 32.67
CA GLU A 607 2.18 -21.58 32.43
C GLU A 607 2.94 -22.57 31.51
N ALA A 608 2.72 -23.88 31.67
CA ALA A 608 3.36 -24.89 30.83
C ALA A 608 3.01 -24.71 29.34
N GLN A 609 1.70 -24.69 29.03
CA GLN A 609 1.17 -24.47 27.68
C GLN A 609 1.63 -23.13 27.07
N LEU A 610 1.79 -22.10 27.89
CA LEU A 610 2.35 -20.82 27.45
C LEU A 610 3.84 -20.96 27.08
N ARG A 611 4.63 -21.69 27.87
CA ARG A 611 6.06 -21.87 27.62
C ARG A 611 6.36 -22.71 26.38
N ASP A 612 5.47 -23.59 25.93
CA ASP A 612 5.65 -24.41 24.73
C ASP A 612 5.67 -23.59 23.42
N SER A 613 4.84 -22.55 23.33
CA SER A 613 4.68 -21.73 22.11
C SER A 613 5.46 -20.41 22.16
N TRP A 614 5.89 -19.88 21.00
CA TRP A 614 6.51 -18.55 20.93
C TRP A 614 5.53 -17.45 21.39
N MET A 615 4.26 -17.58 21.00
CA MET A 615 3.17 -16.66 21.36
C MET A 615 2.96 -16.60 22.88
N GLY A 616 2.85 -17.77 23.53
CA GLY A 616 2.69 -17.86 24.98
C GLY A 616 3.93 -17.39 25.75
N ARG A 617 5.15 -17.66 25.25
CA ARG A 617 6.39 -17.09 25.80
C ARG A 617 6.43 -15.56 25.68
N SER A 618 5.93 -15.01 24.58
CA SER A 618 5.79 -13.56 24.40
C SER A 618 4.83 -12.95 25.44
N VAL A 619 3.66 -13.56 25.63
CA VAL A 619 2.68 -13.16 26.65
C VAL A 619 3.26 -13.26 28.07
N TRP A 620 3.88 -14.39 28.42
CA TRP A 620 4.47 -14.59 29.75
C TRP A 620 5.54 -13.54 30.07
N ARG A 621 6.40 -13.20 29.10
CA ARG A 621 7.40 -12.15 29.23
C ARG A 621 6.78 -10.76 29.38
N ASN A 622 5.79 -10.43 28.56
CA ASN A 622 5.17 -9.09 28.56
C ASN A 622 4.34 -8.85 29.84
N TRP A 623 3.63 -9.86 30.32
CA TRP A 623 2.93 -9.86 31.61
C TRP A 623 3.83 -10.02 32.84
N LYS A 624 5.16 -10.13 32.65
CA LYS A 624 6.15 -10.32 33.72
C LYS A 624 5.86 -11.55 34.60
N GLY A 625 5.44 -12.66 33.99
CA GLY A 625 4.93 -13.85 34.70
C GLY A 625 5.92 -14.46 35.70
N ASP A 626 7.23 -14.48 35.39
CA ASP A 626 8.26 -14.95 36.33
C ASP A 626 8.37 -14.05 37.58
N MET A 627 8.14 -12.75 37.41
CA MET A 627 8.07 -11.79 38.52
C MET A 627 6.76 -11.94 39.31
N TRP A 628 5.62 -12.17 38.65
CA TRP A 628 4.37 -12.52 39.35
C TRP A 628 4.48 -13.81 40.17
N LYS A 629 5.20 -14.80 39.65
CA LYS A 629 5.39 -16.11 40.29
C LYS A 629 6.32 -16.04 41.51
N THR A 630 7.40 -15.27 41.44
CA THR A 630 8.43 -15.18 42.49
C THR A 630 8.27 -13.99 43.44
N ARG A 631 7.79 -12.85 42.94
CA ARG A 631 7.80 -11.54 43.61
C ARG A 631 6.50 -10.76 43.33
N ARG A 632 5.39 -11.24 43.91
CA ARG A 632 4.05 -10.64 43.76
C ARG A 632 3.96 -9.18 44.20
N GLY A 633 4.83 -8.73 45.11
CA GLY A 633 4.96 -7.33 45.51
C GLY A 633 5.42 -6.46 44.34
N ASP A 634 6.60 -6.77 43.79
CA ASP A 634 7.22 -6.12 42.64
C ASP A 634 6.29 -6.10 41.43
N TRP A 635 5.56 -7.20 41.18
CA TRP A 635 4.57 -7.24 40.10
C TRP A 635 3.38 -6.28 40.32
N LYS A 636 2.89 -6.17 41.56
CA LYS A 636 1.87 -5.17 41.93
C LYS A 636 2.44 -3.73 41.97
N ALA A 637 3.76 -3.55 42.08
CA ALA A 637 4.43 -2.25 41.94
C ALA A 637 4.55 -1.86 40.46
N TRP A 638 5.03 -2.75 39.60
CA TRP A 638 5.10 -2.57 38.14
C TRP A 638 3.74 -2.20 37.52
N MET A 639 2.64 -2.84 37.95
CA MET A 639 1.29 -2.46 37.51
C MET A 639 0.88 -1.03 37.93
N LYS A 640 1.49 -0.46 38.99
CA LYS A 640 1.30 0.93 39.42
C LYS A 640 2.25 1.90 38.74
N GLU A 641 3.45 1.47 38.37
CA GLU A 641 4.39 2.29 37.58
C GLU A 641 3.83 2.59 36.18
N LEU A 642 3.07 1.64 35.61
CA LEU A 642 2.21 1.84 34.43
C LEU A 642 1.14 2.95 34.60
N GLU A 643 0.83 3.38 35.83
CA GLU A 643 -0.06 4.52 36.10
C GLU A 643 0.66 5.88 36.06
N ALA A 644 2.00 5.91 36.10
CA ALA A 644 2.81 7.13 36.08
C ALA A 644 3.24 7.55 34.66
N ALA A 645 3.51 6.58 33.78
CA ALA A 645 3.87 6.77 32.38
C ALA A 645 2.86 7.52 31.45
N PRO A 646 1.53 7.62 31.71
CA PRO A 646 0.58 8.19 30.75
C PRO A 646 0.88 9.61 30.26
N LYS A 647 1.51 10.46 31.11
CA LYS A 647 1.88 11.83 30.71
C LYS A 647 2.93 11.88 29.60
N GLU A 648 3.87 10.94 29.61
CA GLU A 648 4.90 10.85 28.56
C GLU A 648 4.37 10.12 27.33
N LEU A 649 3.55 9.09 27.50
CA LEU A 649 2.99 8.35 26.37
C LEU A 649 2.05 9.23 25.52
N GLN A 650 1.23 10.08 26.14
CA GLN A 650 0.43 11.08 25.42
C GLN A 650 1.32 12.10 24.68
N ALA A 651 2.42 12.55 25.29
CA ALA A 651 3.36 13.46 24.65
C ALA A 651 4.12 12.80 23.48
N VAL A 652 4.42 11.50 23.55
CA VAL A 652 5.05 10.72 22.47
C VAL A 652 4.09 10.50 21.31
N LEU A 653 2.81 10.23 21.57
CA LEU A 653 1.78 10.10 20.53
C LEU A 653 1.56 11.43 19.80
N ALA A 654 1.36 12.53 20.53
CA ALA A 654 1.23 13.87 19.92
C ALA A 654 2.50 14.32 19.15
N ARG A 655 3.70 13.87 19.57
CA ARG A 655 4.96 14.11 18.85
C ARG A 655 5.13 13.23 17.60
N ARG A 656 4.48 12.06 17.53
CA ARG A 656 4.46 11.23 16.30
C ARG A 656 3.58 11.85 15.21
N GLU A 657 2.47 12.47 15.57
CA GLU A 657 1.58 13.17 14.61
C GLU A 657 2.18 14.48 14.07
N THR A 658 3.23 15.01 14.71
CA THR A 658 3.83 16.33 14.39
C THR A 658 5.29 16.27 13.93
N LYS A 659 5.88 15.08 13.73
CA LYS A 659 7.25 14.92 13.21
C LYS A 659 7.37 13.87 12.10
N HIS A 660 6.78 14.19 10.97
CA HIS A 660 7.32 13.77 9.66
C HIS A 660 8.23 14.86 9.08
N ASP A 661 9.19 15.36 9.88
CA ASP A 661 10.33 16.11 9.34
C ASP A 661 11.56 16.07 10.28
N ALA A 662 12.73 16.37 9.71
CA ALA A 662 14.05 15.94 10.18
C ALA A 662 14.52 16.40 11.58
N ARG A 663 15.43 15.63 12.20
CA ARG A 663 16.69 16.13 12.82
C ARG A 663 17.68 14.98 13.14
N PRO A 664 19.00 15.28 13.27
CA PRO A 664 20.07 14.28 13.16
C PRO A 664 20.51 13.65 14.50
N VAL A 665 21.35 12.62 14.38
CA VAL A 665 22.07 11.97 15.50
C VAL A 665 23.12 12.90 16.09
N SER A 666 23.14 13.05 17.42
CA SER A 666 24.24 13.68 18.16
C SER A 666 25.25 12.64 18.64
N LYS A 667 26.54 12.99 18.65
CA LYS A 667 27.65 12.06 18.93
C LYS A 667 27.71 11.63 20.40
N ALA A 668 28.10 10.38 20.64
CA ALA A 668 28.43 9.86 21.97
C ALA A 668 29.68 10.54 22.54
N ARG A 669 29.77 10.63 23.87
CA ARG A 669 30.87 11.28 24.61
C ARG A 669 31.80 10.22 25.19
N VAL A 670 33.06 10.22 24.76
CA VAL A 670 34.14 9.41 25.36
C VAL A 670 34.64 10.10 26.63
N PRO A 671 34.93 9.38 27.73
CA PRO A 671 35.61 9.95 28.88
C PRO A 671 37.11 10.10 28.59
N ALA A 672 37.67 11.29 28.80
CA ALA A 672 39.11 11.50 28.87
C ALA A 672 39.59 11.32 30.32
N GLY A 673 40.82 10.83 30.50
CA GLY A 673 41.44 10.61 31.81
C GLY A 673 41.99 11.88 32.46
N GLU A 674 42.62 11.68 33.61
CA GLU A 674 43.37 12.70 34.35
C GLU A 674 44.59 13.18 33.55
N GLU A 675 44.89 14.48 33.61
CA GLU A 675 46.29 14.91 33.63
C GLU A 675 46.50 16.18 34.46
N VAL A 676 47.75 16.40 34.87
CA VAL A 676 48.13 17.14 36.09
C VAL A 676 48.09 18.67 35.92
N ALA A 677 47.72 19.37 36.99
CA ALA A 677 47.76 20.84 37.05
C ALA A 677 49.18 21.40 37.26
N VAL A 678 49.49 22.53 36.63
CA VAL A 678 50.65 23.39 36.92
C VAL A 678 50.15 24.83 37.14
N VAL A 679 50.70 25.53 38.12
CA VAL A 679 50.27 26.86 38.57
C VAL A 679 51.39 27.88 38.45
N VAL A 680 51.17 28.92 37.64
CA VAL A 680 51.78 30.27 37.71
C VAL A 680 50.70 31.20 37.10
N SER A 681 50.04 32.19 37.72
CA SER A 681 50.26 33.08 38.87
C SER A 681 51.23 34.25 38.63
N GLU A 682 50.70 35.41 38.24
CA GLU A 682 50.96 36.71 38.90
C GLU A 682 50.03 37.83 38.37
N GLU A 683 49.52 38.63 39.31
CA GLU A 683 49.22 40.09 39.33
C GLU A 683 48.65 40.82 38.07
N GLY A 684 47.73 41.79 38.16
CA GLY A 684 47.21 42.59 39.29
C GLY A 684 47.64 44.08 39.18
N PRO A 685 47.10 45.02 39.99
CA PRO A 685 45.83 45.03 40.72
C PRO A 685 45.04 46.38 40.60
N THR A 686 43.89 46.51 41.30
CA THR A 686 43.27 47.77 41.85
C THR A 686 42.88 48.93 40.90
N THR A 687 41.74 49.63 41.00
CA THR A 687 40.53 49.58 41.88
C THR A 687 39.35 50.32 41.15
N GLU A 688 38.30 51.01 41.65
CA GLU A 688 37.85 51.53 42.97
C GLU A 688 36.29 51.74 42.98
N GLU A 689 35.77 52.69 43.76
CA GLU A 689 34.36 53.04 44.04
C GLU A 689 33.69 53.88 42.92
N GLY A 690 32.35 54.09 42.84
CA GLY A 690 31.25 53.72 43.75
C GLY A 690 29.84 54.14 43.22
N GLU A 691 28.93 54.39 44.18
CA GLU A 691 27.53 54.93 44.20
C GLU A 691 27.09 55.93 43.08
N GLU A 692 25.81 56.22 42.75
CA GLU A 692 24.48 55.87 43.33
C GLU A 692 23.28 56.06 42.32
N GLU A 693 22.06 55.81 42.84
CA GLU A 693 20.65 56.12 42.44
C GLU A 693 20.15 56.86 41.14
N ASN A 694 18.93 56.42 40.74
CA ASN A 694 17.69 57.14 40.29
C ASN A 694 17.51 57.98 38.98
N GLU A 695 16.52 57.50 38.20
CA GLU A 695 15.36 58.16 37.56
C GLU A 695 15.37 59.53 36.80
N LYS A 696 14.81 59.45 35.56
CA LYS A 696 13.82 60.37 34.90
C LYS A 696 14.22 61.70 34.21
N LYS A 697 14.08 61.66 32.87
CA LYS A 697 13.35 62.61 31.97
C LYS A 697 13.80 64.07 31.78
N GLU A 698 14.29 64.38 30.57
CA GLU A 698 13.85 65.45 29.62
C GLU A 698 14.08 64.88 28.19
N VAL A 699 13.34 65.11 27.08
CA VAL A 699 12.41 66.14 26.55
C VAL A 699 13.05 67.20 25.63
N LYS A 700 12.88 66.99 24.32
CA LYS A 700 12.80 67.91 23.15
C LYS A 700 12.27 67.07 21.97
N GLU A 701 11.24 67.42 21.19
CA GLU A 701 10.98 68.62 20.37
C GLU A 701 12.00 68.83 19.23
N ASP A 702 11.61 69.10 17.98
CA ASP A 702 10.29 69.01 17.28
C ASP A 702 10.57 69.01 15.75
N ASP A 703 9.62 68.59 14.90
CA ASP A 703 9.31 69.32 13.65
C ASP A 703 8.05 68.79 12.90
N THR A 704 6.91 69.46 13.07
CA THR A 704 5.83 69.64 12.04
C THR A 704 4.95 68.44 11.61
N LYS A 705 3.75 68.57 11.01
CA LYS A 705 2.65 69.58 10.84
C LYS A 705 1.45 68.79 10.25
N LYS A 706 0.15 69.07 10.46
CA LYS A 706 -0.60 69.92 11.41
C LYS A 706 -2.10 69.50 11.36
N ASP A 707 -2.84 69.63 12.47
CA ASP A 707 -4.26 70.06 12.64
C ASP A 707 -5.33 69.89 11.51
N LYS A 708 -6.63 69.63 11.77
CA LYS A 708 -7.43 69.51 13.02
C LYS A 708 -8.79 68.83 12.77
N LYS A 709 -9.63 68.68 13.81
CA LYS A 709 -10.98 68.05 13.76
C LYS A 709 -12.07 68.95 14.36
N GLU A 710 -13.13 69.23 13.60
CA GLU A 710 -14.34 70.02 13.94
C GLU A 710 -15.53 69.53 13.06
N LYS A 711 -16.83 69.85 13.29
CA LYS A 711 -17.61 70.18 14.50
C LYS A 711 -19.12 70.07 14.16
N LYS A 712 -19.90 69.50 15.09
CA LYS A 712 -21.39 69.52 15.28
C LYS A 712 -22.32 70.32 14.31
N LYS A 713 -23.34 69.61 13.77
CA LYS A 713 -24.82 69.89 13.84
C LYS A 713 -25.53 70.83 12.81
N LYS A 714 -26.64 70.29 12.22
CA LYS A 714 -28.07 70.78 12.26
C LYS A 714 -28.74 71.33 10.96
N ARG A 715 -30.03 70.92 10.78
CA ARG A 715 -31.18 71.48 9.99
C ARG A 715 -31.20 71.33 8.45
N LYS A 716 -32.33 71.52 7.74
CA LYS A 716 -33.77 71.09 7.87
C LYS A 716 -34.61 71.85 6.80
N ALA A 717 -35.37 71.14 5.93
CA ALA A 717 -36.47 71.67 5.10
C ALA A 717 -36.08 72.76 4.08
N GLU A 718 -36.92 73.22 3.12
CA GLU A 718 -38.08 72.72 2.33
C GLU A 718 -38.24 73.73 1.17
N GLU A 719 -38.64 73.31 -0.04
CA GLU A 719 -39.31 74.20 -1.00
C GLU A 719 -40.15 73.39 -2.00
N GLU A 720 -41.28 73.95 -2.46
CA GLU A 720 -42.33 73.26 -3.22
C GLU A 720 -42.55 73.85 -4.62
N VAL A 721 -43.43 73.19 -5.39
CA VAL A 721 -44.52 73.72 -6.25
C VAL A 721 -44.59 73.00 -7.61
N GLY A 722 -45.76 72.44 -7.93
CA GLY A 722 -46.05 71.84 -9.25
C GLY A 722 -47.22 70.84 -9.19
N ASN A 723 -48.43 71.30 -9.52
CA ASN A 723 -49.68 70.54 -9.39
C ASN A 723 -50.16 69.99 -10.75
N ALA A 724 -50.63 68.74 -10.80
CA ALA A 724 -51.58 68.21 -11.80
C ALA A 724 -52.01 66.75 -11.45
N ASP A 725 -53.29 66.58 -11.11
CA ASP A 725 -54.30 65.65 -11.68
C ASP A 725 -53.88 64.24 -12.18
N GLU A 726 -54.67 63.16 -11.99
CA GLU A 726 -56.05 63.06 -11.49
C GLU A 726 -56.33 61.68 -10.83
N ALA A 727 -57.45 61.58 -10.10
CA ALA A 727 -57.99 60.35 -9.51
C ALA A 727 -58.72 59.47 -10.57
N SER A 728 -58.82 58.15 -10.41
CA SER A 728 -59.94 57.49 -9.72
C SER A 728 -59.58 56.01 -9.48
N ASP A 729 -59.75 55.43 -8.29
CA ASP A 729 -60.97 55.09 -7.52
C ASP A 729 -61.59 53.74 -7.94
N GLY A 730 -61.99 52.91 -6.96
CA GLY A 730 -62.46 51.53 -7.18
C GLY A 730 -62.01 50.48 -6.15
N GLU A 731 -62.66 50.48 -4.99
CA GLU A 731 -62.80 49.29 -4.11
C GLU A 731 -63.63 48.16 -4.81
N PRO A 732 -63.77 46.91 -4.29
CA PRO A 732 -63.05 46.21 -3.19
C PRO A 732 -62.81 44.68 -3.43
N LYS A 733 -62.50 43.96 -2.34
CA LYS A 733 -62.83 42.53 -2.03
C LYS A 733 -62.00 41.35 -2.62
N LYS A 734 -61.48 40.57 -1.65
CA LYS A 734 -61.57 39.09 -1.49
C LYS A 734 -60.80 38.13 -2.43
N GLU A 735 -60.28 37.11 -1.75
CA GLU A 735 -60.23 35.69 -2.16
C GLU A 735 -59.78 35.31 -3.59
N LEU A 736 -58.59 34.72 -3.69
CA LEU A 736 -58.43 33.36 -4.24
C LEU A 736 -57.03 32.77 -3.92
N LYS A 737 -56.97 31.83 -2.96
CA LYS A 737 -55.86 30.88 -2.81
C LYS A 737 -56.33 29.51 -3.30
N GLU A 738 -56.30 29.25 -4.61
CA GLU A 738 -56.33 27.90 -5.16
C GLU A 738 -56.12 27.90 -6.69
N ASP A 739 -54.93 27.53 -7.20
CA ASP A 739 -54.86 26.84 -8.50
C ASP A 739 -53.55 26.09 -8.81
N ASP A 740 -52.37 26.61 -8.46
CA ASP A 740 -51.08 25.99 -8.85
C ASP A 740 -50.93 24.50 -8.41
N ALA A 741 -51.56 24.12 -7.30
CA ALA A 741 -51.58 22.74 -6.81
C ALA A 741 -52.29 21.72 -7.74
N LYS A 742 -53.06 22.18 -8.75
CA LYS A 742 -53.75 21.31 -9.72
C LYS A 742 -52.87 20.96 -10.94
N LYS A 743 -51.84 21.75 -11.25
CA LYS A 743 -51.01 21.58 -12.47
C LYS A 743 -50.06 20.37 -12.35
N ASP A 744 -49.23 20.34 -11.31
CA ASP A 744 -48.29 19.25 -10.99
C ASP A 744 -48.94 17.86 -10.91
N LYS A 745 -50.12 17.76 -10.30
CA LYS A 745 -50.87 16.50 -10.19
C LYS A 745 -51.35 15.99 -11.55
N ARG A 746 -51.58 16.87 -12.53
CA ARG A 746 -52.05 16.49 -13.87
C ARG A 746 -50.91 15.97 -14.74
N GLU A 747 -49.70 16.53 -14.62
CA GLU A 747 -48.53 16.06 -15.35
C GLU A 747 -47.98 14.74 -14.80
N LYS A 748 -47.86 14.58 -13.47
CA LYS A 748 -47.48 13.29 -12.86
C LYS A 748 -48.44 12.16 -13.24
N LYS A 749 -49.74 12.44 -13.38
CA LYS A 749 -50.74 11.44 -13.82
C LYS A 749 -50.68 11.14 -15.33
N LYS A 750 -50.25 12.10 -16.17
CA LYS A 750 -49.94 11.84 -17.59
C LYS A 750 -48.69 10.96 -17.74
N LYS A 751 -47.59 11.29 -17.06
CA LYS A 751 -46.32 10.55 -17.19
C LYS A 751 -46.46 9.09 -16.77
N LYS A 752 -47.12 8.82 -15.64
CA LYS A 752 -47.34 7.44 -15.18
C LYS A 752 -48.14 6.59 -16.19
N LYS A 753 -49.16 7.16 -16.86
CA LYS A 753 -49.96 6.42 -17.86
C LYS A 753 -49.14 6.06 -19.11
N ALA A 754 -48.19 6.91 -19.52
CA ALA A 754 -47.29 6.62 -20.64
C ALA A 754 -46.28 5.50 -20.31
N GLU A 755 -45.76 5.47 -19.08
CA GLU A 755 -44.89 4.39 -18.59
C GLU A 755 -45.66 3.04 -18.50
N GLU A 756 -46.94 3.10 -18.11
CA GLU A 756 -47.84 1.94 -18.02
C GLU A 756 -48.25 1.40 -19.41
N GLU A 757 -48.43 2.25 -20.42
CA GLU A 757 -48.68 1.84 -21.82
C GLU A 757 -47.42 1.27 -22.50
N LEU A 758 -46.22 1.83 -22.23
CA LEU A 758 -44.95 1.29 -22.71
C LEU A 758 -44.62 -0.09 -22.11
N ALA A 759 -44.94 -0.33 -20.84
CA ALA A 759 -44.76 -1.63 -20.21
C ALA A 759 -45.65 -2.72 -20.87
N ASN A 760 -46.93 -2.42 -21.09
CA ASN A 760 -47.86 -3.36 -21.73
C ASN A 760 -47.50 -3.65 -23.20
N ALA A 761 -46.89 -2.68 -23.91
CA ALA A 761 -46.38 -2.91 -25.27
C ALA A 761 -45.21 -3.90 -25.30
N ALA A 762 -44.36 -3.93 -24.27
CA ALA A 762 -43.18 -4.81 -24.21
C ALA A 762 -43.53 -6.29 -23.92
N GLU A 763 -44.58 -6.57 -23.14
CA GLU A 763 -45.00 -7.95 -22.88
C GLU A 763 -45.71 -8.61 -24.08
N ALA A 764 -46.25 -7.81 -25.02
CA ALA A 764 -47.01 -8.31 -26.16
C ALA A 764 -46.16 -9.03 -27.23
N ASP A 765 -44.87 -8.67 -27.39
CA ASP A 765 -44.02 -9.14 -28.50
C ASP A 765 -43.13 -10.36 -28.15
N GLY A 766 -43.03 -10.73 -26.87
CA GLY A 766 -42.27 -11.91 -26.42
C GLY A 766 -42.86 -13.28 -26.84
N GLY A 767 -44.02 -13.29 -27.49
CA GLY A 767 -44.89 -14.46 -27.62
C GLY A 767 -44.65 -15.43 -28.79
N LYS A 768 -43.58 -15.30 -29.59
CA LYS A 768 -43.52 -15.96 -30.93
C LYS A 768 -42.20 -16.63 -31.38
N SER A 769 -41.34 -17.10 -30.48
CA SER A 769 -40.05 -17.72 -30.87
C SER A 769 -39.65 -19.00 -30.12
N LYS A 770 -40.57 -19.93 -29.81
CA LYS A 770 -40.20 -21.16 -29.07
C LYS A 770 -41.03 -22.43 -29.34
N LYS A 771 -41.40 -22.72 -30.60
CA LYS A 771 -42.15 -23.97 -30.91
C LYS A 771 -41.79 -24.71 -32.22
N GLU A 772 -40.59 -24.54 -32.78
CA GLU A 772 -40.19 -25.32 -33.96
C GLU A 772 -38.69 -25.67 -34.01
N LYS A 773 -38.34 -26.87 -33.52
CA LYS A 773 -37.17 -27.71 -33.89
C LYS A 773 -37.04 -28.95 -32.96
N LYS A 774 -38.00 -29.88 -33.07
CA LYS A 774 -37.84 -31.28 -32.60
C LYS A 774 -38.68 -32.23 -33.47
N SER A 775 -38.11 -33.41 -33.73
CA SER A 775 -38.63 -34.53 -34.55
C SER A 775 -38.56 -34.37 -36.09
N LYS A 776 -38.40 -35.53 -36.76
CA LYS A 776 -38.23 -35.76 -38.21
C LYS A 776 -36.89 -35.24 -38.78
N LYS A 777 -36.15 -36.02 -39.58
CA LYS A 777 -36.35 -37.41 -40.03
C LYS A 777 -35.02 -38.12 -40.29
N SER A 778 -34.98 -39.44 -40.12
CA SER A 778 -33.84 -40.31 -40.44
C SER A 778 -33.88 -40.78 -41.90
N LYS A 779 -32.70 -40.99 -42.51
CA LYS A 779 -32.41 -42.14 -43.39
C LYS A 779 -30.91 -42.30 -43.68
N LYS A 780 -30.47 -43.56 -43.71
CA LYS A 780 -29.21 -44.08 -44.30
C LYS A 780 -29.40 -44.23 -45.84
N PRO A 781 -28.38 -44.54 -46.69
CA PRO A 781 -27.35 -45.58 -46.47
C PRO A 781 -25.92 -45.25 -46.96
N LYS A 782 -25.04 -46.27 -46.84
CA LYS A 782 -23.90 -46.71 -47.69
C LYS A 782 -23.19 -45.69 -48.61
N GLU A 783 -21.88 -45.82 -48.82
CA GLU A 783 -21.01 -47.00 -48.60
C GLU A 783 -20.09 -46.92 -47.36
#